data_AF-A0AAV5AWJ4-F1
#
_entry.id   AF-A0AAV5AWJ4-F1
#
_cell.length_a   1.000
_cell.length_b   1.000
_cell.length_c   1.000
_cell.angle_alpha   90.00
_cell.angle_beta   90.00
_cell.angle_gamma   90.00
#
_symmetry.space_group_name_H-M   'P 1'
#
loop_
_entity.id
_entity.type
_entity.pdbx_description
1 polymer ?
#
loop_
_entity_poly.entity_id
_entity_poly.type
_entity_poly.pdbx_seq_one_letter_code
_entity_poly.pdbx_strand_id
1 'polypeptide(L)'
;MNNNKQYIREGQKVTFSAQLEKGDRRLTSWIVYEGNQCDDNHIVKEEKQVGTEFSHIFEEAGEYTIVSYGKRDEIDDNKAIKLQVEKPVLEGIECVERANTYFKNNVYIVKKGTKVTFRLKFKDDVLPTSDKLLHLVKVIPIGGTSSGKIIREGKENEYSYNAINRSSYTVIAKFGNRTFEFSMRVVENFEEEVKKFEESIAKNSSTEITTIPSGIENVRSKDSLKLKFNPKGGEPEINPSNLVWKLNGNTLLAKGTQIEIPREIIANNKGENKVEVFKNNASTKSVASYNFSVVKNEIIKFDVSETPKFGKKVTFKVKEDKKYMIFPKLEINEEIYWEVKKGSIFVARGTGLTFEHKFNEEGDFQVKCYISDVVIEEKYNIKRPKIFPETAQWIDKDGATGNILKKAGYYQKIYAFVEHQGLLGEKVIVDVYDDDKASADDWIASNYQLVENKENICVPFILTNEKNNKKYSKDNRSHKERIENCLSKEGKLFFKVKSVDPQFHIGNSEAELAKHLTIVPDSEIVDTYFCDEGDTVKYDIQKLSTSIFLKIYAINMVSRKIRVCVLENVSDTTRQFMNWDSYYRKSLCQKEVTINDKGEAILPIDLTKFKQYNNGTVILSAVMIRSEYKLGGKDYTDYYRINAKIVLIKEPSLPHMKENFSPVKVKSSKVDRIAIEKEQPKEENKNNRDENTIYITRKWEKWVGNNGGSATYGTFVFGDITGFICEPHGPQTTRSGKDKRIPTGTYNLEWYPKSGKFPKNVYTKEGRYVIRKYKPFSATYINFPELKNAIIQIYNKDVSKKRHILLHAGYEGGWTEGCINPFKTLSEKLRDKNIELKESIELLFEIYDKIDKIGIEKVKIVIVDEINKPKSKEDEKYGEFIKKRPR
;
A
#
# COMPACT_ATOMS: atom_id res chain seq x y z
N MET A 1 -38.05 8.14 -26.51
CA MET A 1 -37.08 7.09 -26.15
C MET A 1 -35.80 7.79 -25.69
N ASN A 2 -35.59 7.90 -24.37
CA ASN A 2 -34.54 8.72 -23.74
C ASN A 2 -33.18 8.00 -23.76
N ASN A 3 -32.42 8.14 -24.85
CA ASN A 3 -31.08 7.58 -25.03
C ASN A 3 -29.97 8.57 -24.64
N ASN A 4 -29.59 8.65 -23.37
CA ASN A 4 -28.43 9.44 -22.94
C ASN A 4 -27.55 8.74 -21.88
N LYS A 5 -27.49 7.41 -21.89
CA LYS A 5 -26.52 6.64 -21.08
C LYS A 5 -25.26 6.46 -21.93
N GLN A 6 -24.14 7.05 -21.51
CA GLN A 6 -22.85 6.88 -22.20
C GLN A 6 -21.99 5.84 -21.49
N TYR A 7 -21.38 4.93 -22.25
CA TYR A 7 -20.57 3.84 -21.72
C TYR A 7 -19.09 4.23 -21.74
N ILE A 8 -18.42 4.10 -20.59
CA ILE A 8 -17.01 4.41 -20.39
C ILE A 8 -16.32 3.26 -19.64
N ARG A 9 -15.00 3.16 -19.70
CA ARG A 9 -14.26 2.00 -19.15
C ARG A 9 -13.70 2.31 -17.77
N GLU A 10 -13.65 1.29 -16.92
CA GLU A 10 -12.94 1.37 -15.63
C GLU A 10 -11.47 1.77 -15.84
N GLY A 11 -11.03 2.82 -15.15
CA GLY A 11 -9.69 3.42 -15.26
C GLY A 11 -9.49 4.34 -16.47
N GLN A 12 -10.52 4.62 -17.27
CA GLN A 12 -10.43 5.57 -18.38
C GLN A 12 -10.62 7.01 -17.90
N LYS A 13 -9.69 7.89 -18.29
CA LYS A 13 -9.86 9.35 -18.13
C LYS A 13 -10.86 9.87 -19.16
N VAL A 14 -11.89 10.57 -18.68
CA VAL A 14 -12.94 11.17 -19.51
C VAL A 14 -13.00 12.65 -19.23
N THR A 15 -13.16 13.46 -20.28
CA THR A 15 -13.30 14.92 -20.18
C THR A 15 -14.71 15.34 -20.54
N PHE A 16 -15.29 16.17 -19.67
CA PHE A 16 -16.62 16.75 -19.79
C PHE A 16 -16.49 18.23 -20.09
N SER A 17 -17.37 18.75 -20.93
CA SER A 17 -17.37 20.16 -21.33
C SER A 17 -18.74 20.78 -21.05
N ALA A 18 -18.74 21.84 -20.26
CA ALA A 18 -19.93 22.63 -19.96
C ALA A 18 -20.13 23.70 -21.03
N GLN A 19 -21.32 23.72 -21.63
CA GLN A 19 -21.79 24.75 -22.54
C GLN A 19 -22.59 25.79 -21.76
N LEU A 20 -21.94 26.95 -21.57
CA LEU A 20 -22.55 28.15 -21.02
C LEU A 20 -23.18 28.99 -22.13
N GLU A 21 -24.47 29.30 -22.01
CA GLU A 21 -25.16 30.23 -22.92
C GLU A 21 -24.78 31.69 -22.61
N LYS A 22 -24.58 32.04 -21.32
CA LYS A 22 -24.10 33.36 -20.86
C LYS A 22 -23.11 33.22 -19.69
N GLY A 23 -22.33 34.30 -19.46
CA GLY A 23 -21.35 34.67 -18.38
C GLY A 23 -20.09 33.81 -18.15
N ASP A 24 -19.44 33.98 -16.99
CA ASP A 24 -18.01 33.64 -16.81
C ASP A 24 -17.75 32.12 -16.74
N ARG A 25 -17.02 31.64 -17.75
CA ARG A 25 -16.59 30.25 -17.92
C ARG A 25 -15.70 29.75 -16.79
N ARG A 26 -14.99 30.63 -16.09
CA ARG A 26 -14.07 30.28 -15.00
C ARG A 26 -14.81 29.90 -13.72
N LEU A 27 -16.08 30.30 -13.58
CA LEU A 27 -16.87 30.11 -12.37
C LEU A 27 -17.71 28.82 -12.38
N THR A 28 -17.61 28.01 -13.44
CA THR A 28 -18.31 26.72 -13.53
C THR A 28 -17.70 25.69 -12.58
N SER A 29 -18.58 25.00 -11.84
CA SER A 29 -18.27 23.95 -10.89
C SER A 29 -18.86 22.61 -11.35
N TRP A 30 -18.36 21.50 -10.83
CA TRP A 30 -18.72 20.14 -11.26
C TRP A 30 -18.93 19.21 -10.09
N ILE A 31 -19.91 18.30 -10.19
CA ILE A 31 -20.14 17.21 -9.23
C ILE A 31 -20.26 15.89 -10.00
N VAL A 32 -19.67 14.85 -9.42
CA VAL A 32 -19.82 13.44 -9.82
C VAL A 32 -20.58 12.73 -8.70
N TYR A 33 -21.73 12.17 -9.05
CA TYR A 33 -22.54 11.33 -8.17
C TYR A 33 -22.40 9.85 -8.53
N GLU A 34 -22.43 8.99 -7.53
CA GLU A 34 -22.59 7.54 -7.68
C GLU A 34 -24.08 7.22 -7.90
N GLY A 35 -24.37 6.43 -8.92
CA GLY A 35 -25.74 6.11 -9.33
C GLY A 35 -26.44 7.26 -10.07
N ASN A 36 -27.77 7.23 -10.02
CA ASN A 36 -28.64 8.19 -10.71
C ASN A 36 -29.18 9.31 -9.80
N GLN A 37 -28.82 9.31 -8.52
CA GLN A 37 -29.36 10.24 -7.52
C GLN A 37 -28.38 11.40 -7.33
N CYS A 38 -28.86 12.64 -7.52
CA CYS A 38 -28.07 13.86 -7.38
C CYS A 38 -28.21 14.47 -5.97
N ASP A 39 -27.95 13.68 -4.93
CA ASP A 39 -27.98 14.12 -3.54
C ASP A 39 -26.61 14.03 -2.86
N ASP A 40 -26.46 14.72 -1.73
CA ASP A 40 -25.18 14.87 -1.04
C ASP A 40 -24.59 13.56 -0.53
N ASN A 41 -25.41 12.52 -0.30
CA ASN A 41 -24.93 11.22 0.18
C ASN A 41 -24.27 10.38 -0.93
N HIS A 42 -24.51 10.74 -2.19
CA HIS A 42 -23.98 10.03 -3.35
C HIS A 42 -22.86 10.80 -4.05
N ILE A 43 -22.37 11.92 -3.48
CA ILE A 43 -21.26 12.68 -4.06
C ILE A 43 -19.97 11.88 -3.96
N VAL A 44 -19.45 11.45 -5.10
CA VAL A 44 -18.11 10.86 -5.24
C VAL A 44 -17.06 11.96 -5.28
N LYS A 45 -17.36 13.07 -5.96
CA LYS A 45 -16.42 14.18 -6.12
C LYS A 45 -17.11 15.50 -6.42
N GLU A 46 -16.66 16.58 -5.80
CA GLU A 46 -17.08 17.96 -6.12
C GLU A 46 -15.85 18.85 -6.35
N GLU A 47 -15.87 19.62 -7.45
CA GLU A 47 -14.81 20.54 -7.83
C GLU A 47 -15.41 21.92 -8.13
N LYS A 48 -15.04 22.93 -7.34
CA LYS A 48 -15.65 24.27 -7.40
C LYS A 48 -14.82 25.23 -8.24
N GLN A 49 -15.47 25.92 -9.18
CA GLN A 49 -14.88 26.97 -10.03
C GLN A 49 -13.61 26.53 -10.78
N VAL A 50 -13.64 25.31 -11.34
CA VAL A 50 -12.53 24.74 -12.11
C VAL A 50 -12.63 25.05 -13.60
N GLY A 51 -13.73 25.65 -14.04
CA GLY A 51 -13.95 26.10 -15.40
C GLY A 51 -14.89 25.19 -16.20
N THR A 52 -15.04 25.47 -17.50
CA THR A 52 -15.96 24.72 -18.37
C THR A 52 -15.46 23.35 -18.81
N GLU A 53 -14.27 22.93 -18.40
CA GLU A 53 -13.73 21.60 -18.71
C GLU A 53 -13.39 20.87 -17.40
N PHE A 54 -13.78 19.61 -17.32
CA PHE A 54 -13.55 18.78 -16.16
C PHE A 54 -13.16 17.37 -16.61
N SER A 55 -12.00 16.88 -16.15
CA SER A 55 -11.59 15.51 -16.42
C SER A 55 -11.66 14.65 -15.15
N HIS A 56 -12.16 13.43 -15.29
CA HIS A 56 -12.23 12.46 -14.20
C HIS A 56 -11.84 11.06 -14.66
N ILE A 57 -11.24 10.27 -13.77
CA ILE A 57 -10.95 8.85 -13.96
C ILE A 57 -11.89 8.08 -13.05
N PHE A 58 -12.69 7.19 -13.63
CA PHE A 58 -13.61 6.35 -12.88
C PHE A 58 -12.94 5.01 -12.57
N GLU A 59 -12.47 4.86 -11.33
CA GLU A 59 -11.71 3.69 -10.88
C GLU A 59 -12.57 2.45 -10.61
N GLU A 60 -13.88 2.64 -10.43
CA GLU A 60 -14.83 1.56 -10.12
C GLU A 60 -15.93 1.46 -11.19
N ALA A 61 -16.35 0.23 -11.47
CA ALA A 61 -17.47 -0.04 -12.36
C ALA A 61 -18.81 0.23 -11.67
N GLY A 62 -19.68 0.99 -12.31
CA GLY A 62 -20.92 1.46 -11.71
C GLY A 62 -21.68 2.43 -12.61
N GLU A 63 -22.85 2.85 -12.17
CA GLU A 63 -23.57 3.97 -12.77
C GLU A 63 -23.10 5.27 -12.11
N TYR A 64 -22.94 6.34 -12.90
CA TYR A 64 -22.54 7.66 -12.38
C TYR A 64 -23.34 8.77 -13.05
N THR A 65 -23.57 9.86 -12.32
CA THR A 65 -24.23 11.06 -12.84
C THR A 65 -23.35 12.28 -12.66
N ILE A 66 -23.13 13.04 -13.74
CA ILE A 66 -22.22 14.20 -13.77
C ILE A 66 -23.04 15.44 -14.04
N VAL A 67 -22.88 16.44 -13.19
CA VAL A 67 -23.52 17.75 -13.32
C VAL A 67 -22.49 18.86 -13.32
N SER A 68 -22.76 19.91 -14.09
CA SER A 68 -22.05 21.19 -13.99
C SER A 68 -23.01 22.25 -13.47
N TYR A 69 -22.53 23.16 -12.63
CA TYR A 69 -23.37 24.21 -12.06
C TYR A 69 -22.63 25.54 -11.92
N GLY A 70 -23.41 26.62 -11.92
CA GLY A 70 -22.96 27.97 -11.53
C GLY A 70 -23.30 28.27 -10.06
N LYS A 71 -24.56 28.02 -9.67
CA LYS A 71 -25.03 27.97 -8.27
C LYS A 71 -25.54 26.57 -7.95
N ARG A 72 -25.19 26.07 -6.77
CA ARG A 72 -25.48 24.67 -6.36
C ARG A 72 -26.98 24.43 -6.18
N ASP A 73 -27.72 25.45 -5.75
CA ASP A 73 -29.17 25.37 -5.54
C ASP A 73 -29.98 25.42 -6.86
N GLU A 74 -29.31 25.62 -7.99
CA GLU A 74 -29.92 25.71 -9.34
C GLU A 74 -29.50 24.54 -10.25
N ILE A 75 -29.06 23.42 -9.67
CA ILE A 75 -28.74 22.21 -10.44
C ILE A 75 -30.02 21.71 -11.15
N ASP A 76 -29.93 21.58 -12.48
CA ASP A 76 -30.99 21.01 -13.30
C ASP A 76 -30.60 19.57 -13.68
N ASP A 77 -31.18 18.60 -12.97
CA ASP A 77 -30.92 17.17 -13.15
C ASP A 77 -31.20 16.69 -14.58
N ASN A 78 -32.05 17.39 -15.33
CA ASN A 78 -32.34 17.05 -16.73
C ASN A 78 -31.18 17.37 -17.68
N LYS A 79 -30.20 18.16 -17.22
CA LYS A 79 -28.97 18.51 -17.97
C LYS A 79 -27.76 17.69 -17.53
N ALA A 80 -27.95 16.75 -16.62
CA ALA A 80 -26.91 15.83 -16.16
C ALA A 80 -26.53 14.81 -17.25
N ILE A 81 -25.29 14.34 -17.22
CA ILE A 81 -24.83 13.20 -18.03
C ILE A 81 -24.84 11.94 -17.18
N LYS A 82 -25.51 10.90 -17.66
CA LYS A 82 -25.50 9.57 -17.05
C LYS A 82 -24.46 8.68 -17.73
N LEU A 83 -23.59 8.09 -16.93
CA LEU A 83 -22.52 7.20 -17.38
C LEU A 83 -22.72 5.79 -16.84
N GLN A 84 -22.32 4.81 -17.64
CA GLN A 84 -22.11 3.43 -17.20
C GLN A 84 -20.61 3.14 -17.32
N VAL A 85 -19.96 2.86 -16.21
CA VAL A 85 -18.56 2.40 -16.17
C VAL A 85 -18.55 0.89 -16.16
N GLU A 86 -17.90 0.27 -17.15
CA GLU A 86 -17.86 -1.20 -17.31
C GLU A 86 -16.45 -1.77 -17.22
N LYS A 87 -16.36 -3.02 -16.73
CA LYS A 87 -15.10 -3.78 -16.66
C LYS A 87 -14.80 -4.41 -18.03
N PRO A 88 -13.55 -4.36 -18.51
CA PRO A 88 -13.16 -5.06 -19.72
C PRO A 88 -13.28 -6.57 -19.54
N VAL A 89 -14.06 -7.23 -20.40
CA VAL A 89 -14.24 -8.69 -20.39
C VAL A 89 -13.66 -9.26 -21.68
N LEU A 90 -12.68 -10.17 -21.56
CA LEU A 90 -12.12 -10.87 -22.71
C LEU A 90 -13.15 -11.87 -23.26
N GLU A 91 -13.54 -11.71 -24.52
CA GLU A 91 -14.53 -12.57 -25.20
C GLU A 91 -13.91 -13.55 -26.18
N GLY A 92 -12.72 -13.25 -26.70
CA GLY A 92 -12.04 -14.18 -27.57
C GLY A 92 -10.76 -13.64 -28.17
N ILE A 93 -10.26 -14.40 -29.13
CA ILE A 93 -9.04 -14.12 -29.88
C ILE A 93 -9.27 -14.55 -31.34
N GLU A 94 -8.86 -13.73 -32.30
CA GLU A 94 -8.98 -14.03 -33.73
C GLU A 94 -7.67 -13.79 -34.48
N CYS A 95 -7.47 -14.48 -35.59
CA CYS A 95 -6.37 -14.18 -36.52
C CYS A 95 -6.80 -13.09 -37.52
N VAL A 96 -6.03 -12.01 -37.62
CA VAL A 96 -6.32 -10.86 -38.48
C VAL A 96 -5.88 -11.13 -39.93
N GLU A 97 -4.72 -11.74 -40.11
CA GLU A 97 -4.14 -12.02 -41.44
C GLU A 97 -4.31 -13.50 -41.78
N ARG A 98 -5.20 -13.78 -42.74
CA ARG A 98 -5.56 -15.16 -43.10
C ARG A 98 -4.68 -15.78 -44.17
N ALA A 99 -3.89 -14.97 -44.88
CA ALA A 99 -3.01 -15.46 -45.93
C ALA A 99 -2.01 -16.48 -45.36
N ASN A 100 -1.92 -17.66 -45.98
CA ASN A 100 -1.06 -18.76 -45.53
C ASN A 100 -1.36 -19.33 -44.12
N THR A 101 -2.61 -19.16 -43.65
CA THR A 101 -3.08 -19.75 -42.40
C THR A 101 -4.39 -20.53 -42.63
N TYR A 102 -4.60 -21.59 -41.85
CA TYR A 102 -5.82 -22.39 -41.87
C TYR A 102 -6.26 -22.68 -40.43
N PHE A 103 -7.55 -22.52 -40.10
CA PHE A 103 -8.07 -22.74 -38.75
C PHE A 103 -9.28 -23.65 -38.75
N LYS A 104 -9.20 -24.77 -38.01
CA LYS A 104 -10.34 -25.67 -37.74
C LYS A 104 -10.08 -26.47 -36.47
N ASN A 105 -11.14 -26.82 -35.74
CA ASN A 105 -11.06 -27.57 -34.47
C ASN A 105 -10.03 -27.02 -33.45
N ASN A 106 -9.97 -25.70 -33.31
CA ASN A 106 -9.08 -25.02 -32.36
C ASN A 106 -7.57 -25.24 -32.63
N VAL A 107 -7.21 -25.53 -33.88
CA VAL A 107 -5.82 -25.65 -34.36
C VAL A 107 -5.62 -24.71 -35.56
N TYR A 108 -4.59 -23.87 -35.47
CA TYR A 108 -4.05 -23.12 -36.60
C TYR A 108 -2.95 -23.92 -37.29
N ILE A 109 -3.01 -24.03 -38.62
CA ILE A 109 -1.89 -24.45 -39.47
C ILE A 109 -1.36 -23.20 -40.15
N VAL A 110 -0.05 -23.00 -40.09
CA VAL A 110 0.63 -21.78 -40.56
C VAL A 110 1.81 -22.16 -41.43
N LYS A 111 1.93 -21.55 -42.61
CA LYS A 111 3.11 -21.74 -43.47
C LYS A 111 4.36 -21.13 -42.84
N LYS A 112 5.46 -21.87 -42.83
CA LYS A 112 6.77 -21.39 -42.35
C LYS A 112 7.17 -20.10 -43.06
N GLY A 113 7.66 -19.14 -42.29
CA GLY A 113 8.01 -17.79 -42.75
C GLY A 113 6.87 -16.77 -42.69
N THR A 114 5.64 -17.20 -42.35
CA THR A 114 4.49 -16.28 -42.23
C THR A 114 4.52 -15.52 -40.90
N LYS A 115 4.23 -14.22 -40.94
CA LYS A 115 3.94 -13.41 -39.74
C LYS A 115 2.45 -13.53 -39.43
N VAL A 116 2.11 -14.12 -38.28
CA VAL A 116 0.71 -14.33 -37.88
C VAL A 116 0.34 -13.33 -36.80
N THR A 117 -0.73 -12.57 -37.01
CA THR A 117 -1.22 -11.56 -36.07
C THR A 117 -2.53 -11.98 -35.44
N PHE A 118 -2.55 -12.09 -34.11
CA PHE A 118 -3.73 -12.37 -33.32
C PHE A 118 -4.28 -11.08 -32.69
N ARG A 119 -5.60 -10.87 -32.77
CA ARG A 119 -6.31 -9.75 -32.15
C ARG A 119 -7.20 -10.26 -31.02
N LEU A 120 -7.06 -9.65 -29.84
CA LEU A 120 -7.94 -9.93 -28.70
C LEU A 120 -9.29 -9.20 -28.87
N LYS A 121 -10.39 -9.94 -28.70
CA LYS A 121 -11.76 -9.41 -28.67
C LYS A 121 -12.20 -9.20 -27.24
N PHE A 122 -12.64 -7.99 -26.94
CA PHE A 122 -13.25 -7.64 -25.67
C PHE A 122 -14.71 -7.31 -25.90
N LYS A 123 -15.53 -7.62 -24.90
CA LYS A 123 -16.96 -7.31 -24.90
C LYS A 123 -17.18 -5.82 -25.14
N ASP A 124 -18.10 -5.50 -26.03
CA ASP A 124 -18.47 -4.12 -26.41
C ASP A 124 -17.25 -3.27 -26.85
N ASP A 125 -16.20 -3.93 -27.37
CA ASP A 125 -14.90 -3.35 -27.76
C ASP A 125 -14.16 -2.61 -26.63
N VAL A 126 -14.50 -2.91 -25.37
CA VAL A 126 -13.91 -2.29 -24.17
C VAL A 126 -12.51 -2.88 -23.88
N LEU A 127 -11.48 -2.27 -24.47
CA LEU A 127 -10.07 -2.65 -24.24
C LEU A 127 -9.56 -2.16 -22.87
N PRO A 128 -8.76 -2.99 -22.16
CA PRO A 128 -8.05 -2.57 -20.95
C PRO A 128 -6.89 -1.63 -21.27
N THR A 129 -6.29 -1.02 -20.25
CA THR A 129 -5.13 -0.14 -20.40
C THR A 129 -3.92 -0.86 -21.02
N SER A 130 -3.10 -0.14 -21.80
CA SER A 130 -1.95 -0.72 -22.53
C SER A 130 -0.99 -1.51 -21.63
N ASP A 131 -0.82 -1.12 -20.36
CA ASP A 131 0.04 -1.83 -19.42
C ASP A 131 -0.50 -3.21 -19.05
N LYS A 132 -1.83 -3.34 -18.94
CA LYS A 132 -2.49 -4.63 -18.70
C LYS A 132 -2.51 -5.51 -19.95
N LEU A 133 -2.24 -4.98 -21.16
CA LEU A 133 -2.18 -5.74 -22.42
C LEU A 133 -0.81 -6.42 -22.65
N LEU A 134 0.27 -5.95 -22.03
CA LEU A 134 1.66 -6.39 -22.32
C LEU A 134 1.94 -7.89 -22.13
N HIS A 135 1.12 -8.60 -21.35
CA HIS A 135 1.41 -9.98 -20.94
C HIS A 135 0.30 -10.99 -21.25
N LEU A 136 -0.70 -10.58 -22.02
CA LEU A 136 -1.90 -11.40 -22.21
C LEU A 136 -1.68 -12.59 -23.13
N VAL A 137 -0.87 -12.45 -24.19
CA VAL A 137 -0.64 -13.52 -25.17
C VAL A 137 0.77 -14.10 -25.04
N LYS A 138 0.85 -15.42 -24.89
CA LYS A 138 2.09 -16.20 -24.86
C LYS A 138 2.03 -17.30 -25.91
N VAL A 139 3.17 -17.57 -26.55
CA VAL A 139 3.34 -18.73 -27.42
C VAL A 139 4.38 -19.64 -26.78
N ILE A 140 3.99 -20.89 -26.55
CA ILE A 140 4.80 -21.92 -25.87
C ILE A 140 5.03 -23.07 -26.84
N PRO A 141 6.28 -23.43 -27.18
CA PRO A 141 6.54 -24.63 -27.98
C PRO A 141 6.16 -25.90 -27.22
N ILE A 142 5.46 -26.83 -27.88
CA ILE A 142 5.05 -28.11 -27.28
C ILE A 142 6.31 -28.95 -27.02
N GLY A 143 6.59 -29.25 -25.74
CA GLY A 143 7.78 -29.98 -25.28
C GLY A 143 8.92 -29.11 -24.70
N GLY A 144 8.75 -27.80 -24.56
CA GLY A 144 9.74 -26.88 -23.95
C GLY A 144 9.49 -26.54 -22.48
N THR A 145 10.50 -25.97 -21.80
CA THR A 145 10.40 -25.44 -20.43
C THR A 145 9.43 -24.26 -20.35
N SER A 146 8.73 -24.12 -19.23
CA SER A 146 7.57 -23.26 -18.95
C SER A 146 7.71 -21.74 -19.18
N SER A 147 8.84 -21.24 -19.69
CA SER A 147 9.05 -19.83 -20.03
C SER A 147 8.69 -19.56 -21.50
N GLY A 148 7.40 -19.47 -21.81
CA GLY A 148 6.91 -19.04 -23.12
C GLY A 148 7.39 -17.64 -23.52
N LYS A 149 7.54 -17.38 -24.82
CA LYS A 149 7.92 -16.05 -25.31
C LYS A 149 6.69 -15.15 -25.32
N ILE A 150 6.75 -14.04 -24.58
CA ILE A 150 5.75 -12.96 -24.68
C ILE A 150 5.98 -12.27 -26.02
N ILE A 151 4.91 -12.08 -26.78
CA ILE A 151 4.99 -11.54 -28.13
C ILE A 151 4.27 -10.20 -28.15
N ARG A 152 4.89 -9.13 -28.63
CA ARG A 152 4.21 -7.86 -28.91
C ARG A 152 4.88 -7.15 -30.08
N GLU A 153 4.18 -7.11 -31.21
CA GLU A 153 4.46 -6.25 -32.36
C GLU A 153 3.12 -5.99 -33.07
N GLY A 154 2.54 -4.78 -32.94
CA GLY A 154 1.24 -4.44 -33.52
C GLY A 154 0.55 -3.25 -32.83
N LYS A 155 -0.69 -2.93 -33.24
CA LYS A 155 -1.56 -1.92 -32.60
C LYS A 155 -2.06 -2.40 -31.22
N GLU A 156 -2.72 -1.52 -30.45
CA GLU A 156 -3.04 -1.67 -29.01
C GLU A 156 -3.39 -3.10 -28.53
N ASN A 157 -4.21 -3.89 -29.24
CA ASN A 157 -4.66 -5.24 -28.87
C ASN A 157 -4.24 -6.38 -29.84
N GLU A 158 -3.19 -6.17 -30.64
CA GLU A 158 -2.69 -7.12 -31.64
C GLU A 158 -1.31 -7.69 -31.30
N TYR A 159 -1.15 -9.00 -31.54
CA TYR A 159 0.01 -9.79 -31.13
C TYR A 159 0.54 -10.58 -32.33
N SER A 160 1.70 -10.19 -32.87
CA SER A 160 2.26 -10.80 -34.08
C SER A 160 3.42 -11.76 -33.80
N TYR A 161 3.31 -13.00 -34.25
CA TYR A 161 4.34 -14.04 -34.14
C TYR A 161 4.93 -14.40 -35.50
N ASN A 162 6.26 -14.42 -35.60
CA ASN A 162 6.96 -14.88 -36.80
C ASN A 162 7.13 -16.41 -36.75
N ALA A 163 6.43 -17.13 -37.62
CA ALA A 163 6.42 -18.59 -37.68
C ALA A 163 7.67 -19.15 -38.38
N ILE A 164 8.83 -19.05 -37.72
CA ILE A 164 10.14 -19.35 -38.33
C ILE A 164 10.51 -20.84 -38.23
N ASN A 165 10.18 -21.50 -37.11
CA ASN A 165 10.58 -22.88 -36.85
C ASN A 165 9.44 -23.86 -37.11
N ARG A 166 9.75 -25.00 -37.75
CA ARG A 166 8.80 -26.11 -37.93
C ARG A 166 8.55 -26.78 -36.58
N SER A 167 7.45 -26.42 -35.92
CA SER A 167 7.10 -26.92 -34.59
C SER A 167 5.60 -26.73 -34.32
N SER A 168 5.12 -27.43 -33.30
CA SER A 168 3.82 -27.17 -32.69
C SER A 168 3.97 -26.25 -31.49
N TYR A 169 2.99 -25.38 -31.31
CA TYR A 169 2.95 -24.38 -30.25
C TYR A 169 1.56 -24.34 -29.62
N THR A 170 1.50 -23.99 -28.34
CA THR A 170 0.30 -23.58 -27.64
C THR A 170 0.27 -22.06 -27.56
N VAL A 171 -0.80 -21.45 -28.05
CA VAL A 171 -1.05 -20.01 -27.91
C VAL A 171 -2.04 -19.81 -26.77
N ILE A 172 -1.63 -19.06 -25.75
CA ILE A 172 -2.43 -18.80 -24.56
C ILE A 172 -2.69 -17.30 -24.46
N ALA A 173 -3.97 -16.91 -24.44
CA ALA A 173 -4.42 -15.56 -24.14
C ALA A 173 -5.14 -15.53 -22.78
N LYS A 174 -4.56 -14.89 -21.76
CA LYS A 174 -5.13 -14.86 -20.40
C LYS A 174 -5.36 -13.44 -19.91
N PHE A 175 -6.60 -13.11 -19.53
CA PHE A 175 -6.97 -11.84 -18.90
C PHE A 175 -7.96 -12.09 -17.75
N GLY A 176 -7.59 -11.70 -16.52
CA GLY A 176 -8.35 -12.03 -15.32
C GLY A 176 -8.51 -13.55 -15.15
N ASN A 177 -9.74 -14.01 -14.95
CA ASN A 177 -10.10 -15.43 -14.82
C ASN A 177 -10.35 -16.14 -16.15
N ARG A 178 -10.34 -15.43 -17.29
CA ARG A 178 -10.58 -16.01 -18.62
C ARG A 178 -9.26 -16.36 -19.30
N THR A 179 -9.22 -17.55 -19.88
CA THR A 179 -8.08 -18.05 -20.64
C THR A 179 -8.60 -18.65 -21.95
N PHE A 180 -8.06 -18.21 -23.07
CA PHE A 180 -8.26 -18.82 -24.38
C PHE A 180 -6.98 -19.53 -24.78
N GLU A 181 -7.12 -20.78 -25.20
CA GLU A 181 -6.00 -21.62 -25.59
C GLU A 181 -6.33 -22.30 -26.91
N PHE A 182 -5.37 -22.27 -27.85
CA PHE A 182 -5.45 -23.00 -29.10
C PHE A 182 -4.06 -23.47 -29.54
N SER A 183 -4.03 -24.51 -30.36
CA SER A 183 -2.78 -25.03 -30.91
C SER A 183 -2.42 -24.33 -32.21
N MET A 184 -1.14 -24.16 -32.48
CA MET A 184 -0.62 -23.64 -33.74
C MET A 184 0.50 -24.54 -34.24
N ARG A 185 0.40 -25.02 -35.48
CA ARG A 185 1.41 -25.85 -36.16
C ARG A 185 2.03 -25.07 -37.30
N VAL A 186 3.35 -24.98 -37.30
CA VAL A 186 4.11 -24.33 -38.37
C VAL A 186 4.65 -25.39 -39.32
N VAL A 187 4.27 -25.32 -40.60
CA VAL A 187 4.53 -26.33 -41.62
C VAL A 187 5.16 -25.73 -42.89
N GLU A 188 5.94 -26.51 -43.62
CA GLU A 188 6.53 -26.07 -44.90
C GLU A 188 5.59 -26.34 -46.09
N ASN A 189 5.02 -27.54 -46.18
CA ASN A 189 4.07 -27.95 -47.22
C ASN A 189 2.62 -27.61 -46.81
N PHE A 190 2.26 -26.33 -46.85
CA PHE A 190 0.99 -25.82 -46.31
C PHE A 190 -0.26 -26.50 -46.91
N GLU A 191 -0.36 -26.59 -48.25
CA GLU A 191 -1.56 -27.12 -48.91
C GLU A 191 -1.81 -28.61 -48.60
N GLU A 192 -0.75 -29.43 -48.56
CA GLU A 192 -0.85 -30.87 -48.26
C GLU A 192 -1.28 -31.13 -46.80
N GLU A 193 -0.73 -30.38 -45.85
CA GLU A 193 -1.03 -30.54 -44.42
C GLU A 193 -2.44 -30.06 -44.09
N VAL A 194 -2.95 -29.01 -44.75
CA VAL A 194 -4.35 -28.59 -44.62
C VAL A 194 -5.30 -29.69 -45.09
N LYS A 195 -5.02 -30.33 -46.25
CA LYS A 195 -5.85 -31.42 -46.78
C LYS A 195 -5.87 -32.63 -45.84
N LYS A 196 -4.71 -33.07 -45.34
CA LYS A 196 -4.62 -34.16 -44.33
C LYS A 196 -5.39 -33.81 -43.07
N PHE A 197 -5.33 -32.55 -42.64
CA PHE A 197 -6.04 -32.09 -41.44
C PHE A 197 -7.56 -32.07 -41.64
N GLU A 198 -8.05 -31.62 -42.79
CA GLU A 198 -9.48 -31.66 -43.13
C GLU A 198 -10.04 -33.09 -43.17
N GLU A 199 -9.31 -34.01 -43.78
CA GLU A 199 -9.66 -35.44 -43.83
C GLU A 199 -9.71 -36.08 -42.43
N SER A 200 -8.88 -35.58 -41.49
CA SER A 200 -8.89 -36.05 -40.10
C SER A 200 -10.10 -35.56 -39.28
N ILE A 201 -10.67 -34.41 -39.63
CA ILE A 201 -11.76 -33.75 -38.88
C ILE A 201 -13.15 -34.29 -39.26
N ALA A 202 -13.34 -34.77 -40.50
CA ALA A 202 -14.62 -35.28 -41.00
C ALA A 202 -15.14 -36.59 -40.33
N LYS A 203 -14.43 -37.12 -39.32
CA LYS A 203 -14.77 -38.40 -38.66
C LYS A 203 -15.56 -38.30 -37.35
N ASN A 204 -15.85 -37.11 -36.82
CA ASN A 204 -16.48 -36.95 -35.49
C ASN A 204 -17.71 -36.03 -35.50
N SER A 205 -18.92 -36.60 -35.64
CA SER A 205 -20.18 -35.98 -35.24
C SER A 205 -21.20 -37.04 -34.80
N SER A 206 -22.01 -36.68 -33.80
CA SER A 206 -23.20 -37.36 -33.24
C SER A 206 -23.02 -38.26 -32.00
N THR A 207 -23.86 -37.92 -31.01
CA THR A 207 -24.23 -38.55 -29.73
C THR A 207 -24.57 -40.02 -29.82
N GLU A 208 -24.10 -40.86 -28.87
CA GLU A 208 -24.91 -41.80 -28.06
C GLU A 208 -24.07 -42.67 -27.07
N ILE A 209 -24.48 -42.84 -25.80
CA ILE A 209 -23.76 -43.62 -24.73
C ILE A 209 -23.97 -45.14 -24.83
N THR A 210 -22.90 -45.96 -24.64
CA THR A 210 -22.75 -47.26 -23.89
C THR A 210 -21.67 -48.15 -24.56
N THR A 211 -20.77 -48.91 -23.93
CA THR A 211 -20.24 -49.05 -22.56
C THR A 211 -18.90 -49.81 -22.64
N ILE A 212 -17.82 -49.19 -22.13
CA ILE A 212 -16.70 -49.84 -21.42
C ILE A 212 -16.67 -49.07 -20.08
N PRO A 213 -16.60 -49.71 -18.90
CA PRO A 213 -16.88 -49.05 -17.63
C PRO A 213 -16.11 -47.73 -17.46
N SER A 214 -16.84 -46.62 -17.35
CA SER A 214 -16.24 -45.36 -16.88
C SER A 214 -15.82 -45.55 -15.42
N GLY A 215 -14.53 -45.44 -15.12
CA GLY A 215 -14.07 -45.48 -13.73
C GLY A 215 -12.60 -45.85 -13.51
N ILE A 216 -11.90 -46.45 -14.48
CA ILE A 216 -10.48 -46.83 -14.36
C ILE A 216 -9.65 -46.04 -15.38
N GLU A 217 -9.31 -44.81 -15.04
CA GLU A 217 -8.38 -43.99 -15.84
C GLU A 217 -6.92 -44.45 -15.66
N ASN A 218 -6.59 -45.04 -14.50
CA ASN A 218 -5.25 -45.42 -14.11
C ASN A 218 -5.19 -46.88 -13.63
N VAL A 219 -4.18 -47.61 -14.09
CA VAL A 219 -3.94 -49.03 -13.77
C VAL A 219 -2.50 -49.18 -13.27
N ARG A 220 -2.27 -49.98 -12.21
CA ARG A 220 -0.91 -50.28 -11.77
C ARG A 220 -0.28 -51.28 -12.74
N SER A 221 1.03 -51.19 -12.96
CA SER A 221 1.75 -52.08 -13.89
C SER A 221 1.65 -53.57 -13.58
N LYS A 222 1.18 -53.94 -12.39
CA LYS A 222 1.05 -55.34 -11.91
C LYS A 222 -0.38 -55.82 -11.77
N ASP A 223 -1.36 -54.96 -12.04
CA ASP A 223 -2.77 -55.31 -12.04
C ASP A 223 -3.18 -55.85 -13.42
N SER A 224 -4.20 -56.71 -13.48
CA SER A 224 -4.88 -57.07 -14.73
C SER A 224 -6.05 -56.11 -14.98
N LEU A 225 -6.39 -55.89 -16.25
CA LEU A 225 -7.52 -55.04 -16.65
C LEU A 225 -8.63 -55.89 -17.27
N LYS A 226 -9.80 -55.91 -16.62
CA LYS A 226 -10.99 -56.62 -17.11
C LYS A 226 -11.94 -55.64 -17.79
N LEU A 227 -12.25 -55.87 -19.06
CA LEU A 227 -13.17 -55.05 -19.85
C LEU A 227 -14.32 -55.90 -20.38
N LYS A 228 -15.52 -55.32 -20.39
CA LYS A 228 -16.74 -55.94 -20.92
C LYS A 228 -17.40 -54.99 -21.91
N PHE A 229 -17.67 -55.50 -23.11
CA PHE A 229 -18.41 -54.83 -24.18
C PHE A 229 -19.87 -55.31 -24.18
N ASN A 230 -20.82 -54.38 -24.11
CA ASN A 230 -22.25 -54.66 -24.25
C ASN A 230 -22.77 -54.00 -25.55
N PRO A 231 -23.20 -54.77 -26.55
CA PRO A 231 -23.75 -54.21 -27.78
C PRO A 231 -25.12 -53.55 -27.54
N LYS A 232 -25.41 -52.46 -28.25
CA LYS A 232 -26.72 -51.78 -28.21
C LYS A 232 -27.77 -52.55 -29.01
N GLY A 233 -29.00 -52.58 -28.50
CA GLY A 233 -30.13 -53.16 -29.22
C GLY A 233 -30.49 -52.34 -30.46
N GLY A 234 -30.52 -52.99 -31.63
CA GLY A 234 -30.98 -52.38 -32.90
C GLY A 234 -29.99 -52.43 -34.07
N GLU A 235 -28.72 -52.81 -33.88
CA GLU A 235 -27.81 -53.10 -35.00
C GLU A 235 -27.95 -54.55 -35.50
N PRO A 236 -27.73 -54.83 -36.80
CA PRO A 236 -27.76 -56.20 -37.32
C PRO A 236 -26.71 -57.06 -36.62
N GLU A 237 -27.13 -58.24 -36.13
CA GLU A 237 -26.34 -59.33 -35.53
C GLU A 237 -24.83 -59.08 -35.37
N ILE A 238 -24.42 -58.39 -34.29
CA ILE A 238 -23.03 -58.48 -33.81
C ILE A 238 -22.89 -59.87 -33.16
N ASN A 239 -22.34 -60.83 -33.90
CA ASN A 239 -22.02 -62.15 -33.35
C ASN A 239 -20.94 -62.00 -32.26
N PRO A 240 -21.25 -62.28 -30.98
CA PRO A 240 -20.31 -62.16 -29.87
C PRO A 240 -19.00 -62.92 -30.10
N SER A 241 -19.04 -64.06 -30.80
CA SER A 241 -17.89 -64.94 -31.03
C SER A 241 -16.88 -64.39 -32.05
N ASN A 242 -17.27 -63.38 -32.84
CA ASN A 242 -16.42 -62.80 -33.88
C ASN A 242 -15.69 -61.52 -33.44
N LEU A 243 -15.99 -61.01 -32.24
CA LEU A 243 -15.39 -59.80 -31.70
C LEU A 243 -13.88 -59.96 -31.45
N VAL A 244 -13.13 -58.95 -31.86
CA VAL A 244 -11.67 -58.89 -31.71
C VAL A 244 -11.29 -57.65 -30.91
N TRP A 245 -10.42 -57.83 -29.91
CA TRP A 245 -9.87 -56.75 -29.11
C TRP A 245 -8.47 -56.40 -29.60
N LYS A 246 -8.16 -55.10 -29.71
CA LYS A 246 -6.83 -54.59 -30.02
C LYS A 246 -6.36 -53.65 -28.91
N LEU A 247 -5.10 -53.76 -28.49
CA LEU A 247 -4.43 -52.82 -27.59
C LEU A 247 -3.38 -52.07 -28.39
N ASN A 248 -3.49 -50.74 -28.47
CA ASN A 248 -2.59 -49.87 -29.22
C ASN A 248 -2.38 -50.34 -30.68
N GLY A 249 -3.45 -50.85 -31.31
CA GLY A 249 -3.42 -51.39 -32.67
C GLY A 249 -3.02 -52.88 -32.79
N ASN A 250 -2.48 -53.49 -31.74
CA ASN A 250 -2.08 -54.91 -31.73
C ASN A 250 -3.24 -55.82 -31.30
N THR A 251 -3.53 -56.85 -32.09
CA THR A 251 -4.60 -57.81 -31.80
C THR A 251 -4.28 -58.67 -30.58
N LEU A 252 -5.21 -58.74 -29.63
CA LEU A 252 -5.14 -59.60 -28.46
C LEU A 252 -5.68 -61.00 -28.79
N LEU A 253 -5.15 -62.04 -28.13
CA LEU A 253 -5.49 -63.44 -28.41
C LEU A 253 -6.92 -63.82 -28.01
N ALA A 254 -7.54 -63.10 -27.08
CA ALA A 254 -8.89 -63.37 -26.58
C ALA A 254 -9.98 -62.73 -27.47
N LYS A 255 -11.03 -63.50 -27.76
CA LYS A 255 -12.22 -63.09 -28.53
C LYS A 255 -13.46 -63.13 -27.64
N GLY A 256 -14.50 -62.37 -27.99
CA GLY A 256 -15.75 -62.35 -27.23
C GLY A 256 -16.16 -60.97 -26.73
N THR A 257 -17.23 -60.92 -25.95
CA THR A 257 -17.77 -59.70 -25.32
C THR A 257 -17.00 -59.27 -24.06
N GLN A 258 -16.02 -60.06 -23.62
CA GLN A 258 -15.20 -59.77 -22.45
C GLN A 258 -13.73 -60.08 -22.75
N ILE A 259 -12.84 -59.32 -22.13
CA ILE A 259 -11.41 -59.59 -22.12
C ILE A 259 -10.80 -59.28 -20.76
N GLU A 260 -9.87 -60.12 -20.33
CA GLU A 260 -8.93 -59.81 -19.27
C GLU A 260 -7.56 -59.61 -19.92
N ILE A 261 -7.01 -58.40 -19.80
CA ILE A 261 -5.65 -58.08 -20.21
C ILE A 261 -4.73 -58.47 -19.04
N PRO A 262 -3.85 -59.48 -19.21
CA PRO A 262 -2.97 -59.94 -18.13
C PRO A 262 -1.98 -58.85 -17.72
N ARG A 263 -1.56 -58.91 -16.45
CA ARG A 263 -0.60 -57.95 -15.87
C ARG A 263 0.71 -57.87 -16.66
N GLU A 264 1.15 -58.95 -17.30
CA GLU A 264 2.39 -58.99 -18.09
C GLU A 264 2.28 -58.09 -19.33
N ILE A 265 1.08 -58.02 -19.93
CA ILE A 265 0.79 -57.12 -21.05
C ILE A 265 0.67 -55.68 -20.55
N ILE A 266 0.00 -55.46 -19.41
CA ILE A 266 -0.12 -54.12 -18.77
C ILE A 266 1.26 -53.56 -18.41
N ALA A 267 2.15 -54.36 -17.80
CA ALA A 267 3.49 -53.96 -17.40
C ALA A 267 4.35 -53.44 -18.56
N ASN A 268 4.16 -53.99 -19.76
CA ASN A 268 4.92 -53.65 -20.97
C ASN A 268 4.38 -52.42 -21.71
N ASN A 269 3.19 -51.92 -21.34
CA ASN A 269 2.49 -50.83 -22.00
C ASN A 269 2.40 -49.61 -21.09
N LYS A 270 3.53 -48.91 -20.89
CA LYS A 270 3.63 -47.73 -20.00
C LYS A 270 2.94 -46.50 -20.60
N GLY A 271 2.41 -45.62 -19.74
CA GLY A 271 1.79 -44.36 -20.18
C GLY A 271 0.37 -44.57 -20.70
N GLU A 272 -0.06 -43.74 -21.65
CA GLU A 272 -1.42 -43.77 -22.22
C GLU A 272 -1.60 -44.95 -23.19
N ASN A 273 -2.70 -45.66 -23.02
CA ASN A 273 -3.05 -46.83 -23.80
C ASN A 273 -4.49 -46.79 -24.27
N LYS A 274 -4.74 -47.38 -25.43
CA LYS A 274 -6.07 -47.48 -26.02
C LYS A 274 -6.42 -48.93 -26.33
N VAL A 275 -7.53 -49.40 -25.78
CA VAL A 275 -8.15 -50.67 -26.13
C VAL A 275 -9.30 -50.41 -27.08
N GLU A 276 -9.39 -51.18 -28.15
CA GLU A 276 -10.42 -51.06 -29.17
C GLU A 276 -11.06 -52.40 -29.47
N VAL A 277 -12.38 -52.40 -29.69
CA VAL A 277 -13.16 -53.59 -30.05
C VAL A 277 -13.56 -53.48 -31.51
N PHE A 278 -13.44 -54.56 -32.26
CA PHE A 278 -13.81 -54.64 -33.69
C PHE A 278 -14.79 -55.79 -33.93
N LYS A 279 -15.68 -55.63 -34.93
CA LYS A 279 -16.66 -56.69 -35.30
C LYS A 279 -15.98 -57.98 -35.77
N ASN A 280 -14.81 -57.88 -36.40
CA ASN A 280 -13.95 -58.97 -36.85
C ASN A 280 -12.55 -58.43 -37.25
N ASN A 281 -11.61 -59.31 -37.63
CA ASN A 281 -10.25 -58.93 -38.05
C ASN A 281 -10.18 -58.05 -39.32
N ALA A 282 -11.16 -58.14 -40.21
CA ALA A 282 -11.20 -57.38 -41.46
C ALA A 282 -11.77 -55.96 -41.28
N SER A 283 -12.34 -55.66 -40.11
CA SER A 283 -12.99 -54.38 -39.83
C SER A 283 -11.97 -53.27 -39.65
N THR A 284 -12.15 -52.16 -40.38
CA THR A 284 -11.27 -50.97 -40.32
C THR A 284 -11.75 -49.91 -39.32
N LYS A 285 -12.98 -50.05 -38.80
CA LYS A 285 -13.56 -49.19 -37.78
C LYS A 285 -13.84 -50.00 -36.51
N SER A 286 -13.44 -49.47 -35.36
CA SER A 286 -13.77 -50.05 -34.05
C SER A 286 -15.24 -49.78 -33.70
N VAL A 287 -15.86 -50.70 -32.97
CA VAL A 287 -17.23 -50.57 -32.44
C VAL A 287 -17.25 -49.96 -31.03
N ALA A 288 -16.13 -50.01 -30.32
CA ALA A 288 -15.94 -49.32 -29.05
C ALA A 288 -14.44 -49.09 -28.80
N SER A 289 -14.12 -48.11 -27.97
CA SER A 289 -12.76 -47.87 -27.50
C SER A 289 -12.73 -47.42 -26.04
N TYR A 290 -11.65 -47.75 -25.35
CA TYR A 290 -11.37 -47.38 -23.97
C TYR A 290 -9.93 -46.91 -23.80
N ASN A 291 -9.74 -45.80 -23.11
CA ASN A 291 -8.43 -45.26 -22.81
C ASN A 291 -8.10 -45.51 -21.34
N PHE A 292 -6.87 -45.92 -21.04
CA PHE A 292 -6.36 -46.06 -19.68
C PHE A 292 -4.86 -45.76 -19.66
N SER A 293 -4.34 -45.39 -18.49
CA SER A 293 -2.91 -45.12 -18.30
C SER A 293 -2.28 -46.07 -17.31
N VAL A 294 -1.07 -46.55 -17.61
CA VAL A 294 -0.27 -47.36 -16.67
C VAL A 294 0.70 -46.44 -15.94
N VAL A 295 0.43 -46.20 -14.66
CA VAL A 295 1.14 -45.21 -13.83
C VAL A 295 1.57 -45.78 -12.48
N LYS A 296 2.59 -45.18 -11.86
CA LYS A 296 2.97 -45.47 -10.47
C LYS A 296 2.00 -44.77 -9.51
N ASN A 297 2.03 -45.16 -8.24
CA ASN A 297 1.35 -44.37 -7.21
C ASN A 297 2.15 -43.08 -6.95
N GLU A 298 1.44 -41.97 -6.83
CA GLU A 298 2.00 -40.64 -6.66
C GLU A 298 1.14 -39.87 -5.66
N ILE A 299 1.78 -39.02 -4.86
CA ILE A 299 1.08 -38.08 -3.99
C ILE A 299 0.62 -36.91 -4.87
N ILE A 300 -0.63 -36.48 -4.69
CA ILE A 300 -1.27 -35.36 -5.39
C ILE A 300 -1.29 -34.10 -4.51
N LYS A 301 -1.43 -34.29 -3.19
CA LYS A 301 -1.32 -33.22 -2.18
C LYS A 301 -1.23 -33.80 -0.77
N PHE A 302 -0.91 -32.96 0.20
CA PHE A 302 -1.09 -33.23 1.63
C PHE A 302 -1.78 -32.06 2.33
N ASP A 303 -2.36 -32.34 3.50
CA ASP A 303 -2.92 -31.32 4.40
C ASP A 303 -1.96 -31.04 5.55
N VAL A 304 -2.09 -29.86 6.17
CA VAL A 304 -1.39 -29.47 7.39
C VAL A 304 -2.41 -29.10 8.47
N SER A 305 -2.19 -29.54 9.72
CA SER A 305 -3.15 -29.36 10.82
C SER A 305 -3.40 -27.90 11.18
N GLU A 306 -2.36 -27.07 11.10
CA GLU A 306 -2.39 -25.64 11.34
C GLU A 306 -1.23 -24.97 10.59
N THR A 307 -1.24 -23.64 10.48
CA THR A 307 -0.11 -22.94 9.85
C THR A 307 1.16 -23.16 10.68
N PRO A 308 2.25 -23.70 10.10
CA PRO A 308 3.48 -23.93 10.84
C PRO A 308 4.03 -22.65 11.48
N LYS A 309 4.27 -22.70 12.80
CA LYS A 309 4.86 -21.59 13.58
C LYS A 309 6.11 -22.04 14.31
N PHE A 310 6.99 -21.08 14.59
CA PHE A 310 8.20 -21.30 15.37
C PHE A 310 7.88 -21.91 16.74
N GLY A 311 8.59 -22.96 17.11
CA GLY A 311 8.47 -23.61 18.41
C GLY A 311 7.17 -24.42 18.63
N LYS A 312 6.26 -24.47 17.66
CA LYS A 312 5.00 -25.22 17.75
C LYS A 312 5.07 -26.49 16.90
N LYS A 313 4.42 -27.56 17.39
CA LYS A 313 4.35 -28.85 16.72
C LYS A 313 3.18 -28.82 15.74
N VAL A 314 3.39 -29.28 14.51
CA VAL A 314 2.38 -29.36 13.46
C VAL A 314 2.36 -30.76 12.85
N THR A 315 1.20 -31.19 12.36
CA THR A 315 1.02 -32.51 11.73
C THR A 315 0.69 -32.34 10.25
N PHE A 316 1.53 -32.93 9.40
CA PHE A 316 1.30 -33.10 7.98
C PHE A 316 0.59 -34.43 7.73
N LYS A 317 -0.39 -34.45 6.81
CA LYS A 317 -1.23 -35.64 6.60
C LYS A 317 -1.59 -35.85 5.13
N VAL A 318 -1.44 -37.09 4.69
CA VAL A 318 -2.01 -37.60 3.44
C VAL A 318 -3.20 -38.51 3.81
N LYS A 319 -4.31 -38.40 3.10
CA LYS A 319 -5.51 -39.24 3.31
C LYS A 319 -5.57 -40.32 2.23
N GLU A 320 -6.11 -41.49 2.57
CA GLU A 320 -6.38 -42.57 1.63
C GLU A 320 -7.61 -42.24 0.75
N ASP A 321 -7.46 -41.25 -0.13
CA ASP A 321 -8.51 -40.75 -1.03
C ASP A 321 -7.89 -40.34 -2.38
N LYS A 322 -8.65 -40.50 -3.49
CA LYS A 322 -8.16 -40.23 -4.86
C LYS A 322 -7.75 -38.78 -5.08
N LYS A 323 -8.15 -37.86 -4.20
CA LYS A 323 -7.72 -36.45 -4.20
C LYS A 323 -6.31 -36.24 -3.65
N TYR A 324 -5.77 -37.21 -2.91
CA TYR A 324 -4.49 -37.13 -2.23
C TYR A 324 -3.43 -38.02 -2.85
N MET A 325 -3.83 -39.13 -3.47
CA MET A 325 -2.94 -40.03 -4.19
C MET A 325 -3.68 -40.76 -5.32
N ILE A 326 -2.95 -41.17 -6.35
CA ILE A 326 -3.53 -41.87 -7.52
C ILE A 326 -4.23 -43.17 -7.11
N PHE A 327 -3.59 -43.93 -6.22
CA PHE A 327 -4.13 -45.18 -5.67
C PHE A 327 -4.26 -45.07 -4.14
N PRO A 328 -5.48 -44.79 -3.62
CA PRO A 328 -5.74 -44.54 -2.20
C PRO A 328 -5.27 -45.64 -1.25
N LYS A 329 -5.36 -46.88 -1.71
CA LYS A 329 -4.93 -48.05 -0.94
C LYS A 329 -3.47 -48.32 -1.25
N LEU A 330 -2.63 -48.07 -0.26
CA LEU A 330 -1.21 -48.41 -0.31
C LEU A 330 -1.04 -49.92 -0.36
N GLU A 331 0.04 -50.32 -1.02
CA GLU A 331 0.45 -51.71 -1.03
C GLU A 331 1.50 -52.01 0.03
N ILE A 332 1.74 -53.30 0.29
CA ILE A 332 2.64 -53.75 1.36
C ILE A 332 4.09 -53.25 1.21
N ASN A 333 4.48 -52.85 -0.01
CA ASN A 333 5.81 -52.32 -0.33
C ASN A 333 5.76 -50.82 -0.71
N GLU A 334 4.62 -50.14 -0.58
CA GLU A 334 4.52 -48.69 -0.80
C GLU A 334 4.54 -47.97 0.55
N GLU A 335 5.52 -47.08 0.73
CA GLU A 335 5.65 -46.26 1.92
C GLU A 335 5.72 -44.78 1.53
N ILE A 336 5.03 -43.93 2.30
CA ILE A 336 5.09 -42.48 2.13
C ILE A 336 6.29 -41.96 2.91
N TYR A 337 7.11 -41.14 2.26
CA TYR A 337 8.28 -40.48 2.84
C TYR A 337 8.05 -38.98 2.96
N TRP A 338 8.57 -38.43 4.05
CA TRP A 338 8.55 -37.00 4.35
C TRP A 338 9.97 -36.48 4.54
N GLU A 339 10.25 -35.28 4.02
CA GLU A 339 11.52 -34.59 4.25
C GLU A 339 11.28 -33.12 4.56
N VAL A 340 12.02 -32.59 5.54
CA VAL A 340 12.08 -31.15 5.81
C VAL A 340 13.47 -30.65 5.47
N LYS A 341 13.56 -29.58 4.67
CA LYS A 341 14.81 -28.94 4.24
C LYS A 341 14.77 -27.44 4.52
N LYS A 342 15.92 -26.83 4.76
CA LYS A 342 16.12 -25.38 4.86
C LYS A 342 17.22 -24.99 3.88
N GLY A 343 16.85 -24.41 2.74
CA GLY A 343 17.75 -24.29 1.59
C GLY A 343 18.27 -25.66 1.14
N SER A 344 19.58 -25.84 1.10
CA SER A 344 20.22 -27.14 0.77
C SER A 344 20.40 -28.07 1.99
N ILE A 345 20.08 -27.60 3.20
CA ILE A 345 20.33 -28.34 4.44
C ILE A 345 19.15 -29.26 4.75
N PHE A 346 19.47 -30.50 5.08
CA PHE A 346 18.51 -31.51 5.49
C PHE A 346 18.18 -31.37 6.98
N VAL A 347 16.89 -31.27 7.35
CA VAL A 347 16.45 -30.98 8.73
C VAL A 347 15.81 -32.21 9.40
N ALA A 348 14.86 -32.90 8.74
CA ALA A 348 14.15 -34.04 9.33
C ALA A 348 13.56 -35.00 8.28
N ARG A 349 13.38 -36.28 8.67
CA ARG A 349 12.67 -37.32 7.89
C ARG A 349 11.54 -37.92 8.70
N GLY A 350 10.54 -38.45 8.00
CA GLY A 350 9.54 -39.35 8.58
C GLY A 350 8.93 -40.24 7.51
N THR A 351 8.16 -41.23 7.95
CA THR A 351 7.38 -42.10 7.06
C THR A 351 5.94 -42.26 7.53
N GLY A 352 5.06 -42.69 6.63
CA GLY A 352 3.65 -42.99 6.90
C GLY A 352 2.68 -41.87 6.49
N LEU A 353 1.38 -42.11 6.70
CA LEU A 353 0.29 -41.20 6.31
C LEU A 353 0.30 -39.87 7.08
N THR A 354 0.98 -39.81 8.22
CA THR A 354 1.09 -38.63 9.09
C THR A 354 2.53 -38.39 9.50
N PHE A 355 2.94 -37.13 9.49
CA PHE A 355 4.28 -36.70 9.92
C PHE A 355 4.17 -35.49 10.84
N GLU A 356 4.70 -35.60 12.06
CA GLU A 356 4.71 -34.51 13.03
C GLU A 356 6.08 -33.84 13.09
N HIS A 357 6.11 -32.51 13.06
CA HIS A 357 7.35 -31.75 13.11
C HIS A 357 7.22 -30.45 13.92
N LYS A 358 8.32 -30.00 14.51
CA LYS A 358 8.41 -28.73 15.26
C LYS A 358 9.59 -27.91 14.72
N PHE A 359 9.30 -26.70 14.24
CA PHE A 359 10.29 -25.81 13.64
C PHE A 359 10.96 -24.96 14.73
N ASN A 360 12.22 -25.27 15.09
CA ASN A 360 12.96 -24.57 16.14
C ASN A 360 13.91 -23.48 15.63
N GLU A 361 13.92 -23.22 14.33
CA GLU A 361 14.74 -22.20 13.69
C GLU A 361 13.88 -21.31 12.79
N GLU A 362 14.33 -20.05 12.62
CA GLU A 362 13.74 -19.16 11.62
C GLU A 362 14.29 -19.44 10.22
N GLY A 363 13.50 -19.13 9.19
CA GLY A 363 13.90 -19.21 7.78
C GLY A 363 12.85 -19.86 6.89
N ASP A 364 13.22 -20.05 5.63
CA ASP A 364 12.40 -20.71 4.62
C ASP A 364 12.64 -22.22 4.62
N PHE A 365 11.60 -22.97 4.99
CA PHE A 365 11.61 -24.42 5.00
C PHE A 365 10.84 -24.97 3.80
N GLN A 366 11.28 -26.12 3.31
CA GLN A 366 10.62 -26.93 2.30
C GLN A 366 10.21 -28.25 2.94
N VAL A 367 8.92 -28.58 2.88
CA VAL A 367 8.42 -29.90 3.27
C VAL A 367 8.08 -30.67 2.01
N LYS A 368 8.74 -31.81 1.84
CA LYS A 368 8.55 -32.72 0.72
C LYS A 368 7.79 -33.95 1.17
N CYS A 369 6.88 -34.43 0.34
CA CYS A 369 6.13 -35.67 0.52
C CYS A 369 6.14 -36.48 -0.78
N TYR A 370 6.43 -37.78 -0.68
CA TYR A 370 6.50 -38.67 -1.85
C TYR A 370 6.28 -40.14 -1.48
N ILE A 371 5.75 -40.94 -2.43
CA ILE A 371 5.72 -42.42 -2.36
C ILE A 371 6.73 -43.02 -3.35
N SER A 372 6.95 -42.34 -4.46
CA SER A 372 7.79 -42.76 -5.57
C SER A 372 8.72 -41.60 -5.97
N ASP A 373 9.19 -41.58 -7.23
CA ASP A 373 10.11 -40.56 -7.73
C ASP A 373 9.48 -39.16 -7.81
N VAL A 374 8.14 -39.07 -7.73
CA VAL A 374 7.38 -37.84 -7.82
C VAL A 374 7.23 -37.21 -6.44
N VAL A 375 7.78 -36.00 -6.30
CA VAL A 375 7.85 -35.26 -5.05
C VAL A 375 6.94 -34.05 -5.08
N ILE A 376 6.03 -33.96 -4.11
CA ILE A 376 5.31 -32.72 -3.81
C ILE A 376 6.07 -31.94 -2.76
N GLU A 377 6.18 -30.64 -2.97
CA GLU A 377 6.90 -29.72 -2.10
C GLU A 377 6.04 -28.51 -1.77
N GLU A 378 5.93 -28.18 -0.48
CA GLU A 378 5.40 -26.90 -0.01
C GLU A 378 6.47 -26.12 0.75
N LYS A 379 6.38 -24.79 0.69
CA LYS A 379 7.31 -23.86 1.34
C LYS A 379 6.66 -23.15 2.51
N TYR A 380 7.37 -23.09 3.64
CA TYR A 380 6.92 -22.43 4.85
C TYR A 380 7.97 -21.44 5.35
N ASN A 381 7.60 -20.17 5.45
CA ASN A 381 8.44 -19.12 6.03
C ASN A 381 8.18 -19.07 7.55
N ILE A 382 9.14 -19.58 8.33
CA ILE A 382 9.06 -19.60 9.79
C ILE A 382 9.77 -18.37 10.35
N LYS A 383 9.04 -17.53 11.08
CA LYS A 383 9.59 -16.33 11.74
C LYS A 383 9.67 -16.58 13.24
N ARG A 384 10.83 -16.27 13.84
CA ARG A 384 10.96 -16.26 15.30
C ARG A 384 10.13 -15.09 15.86
N PRO A 385 9.21 -15.33 16.81
CA PRO A 385 8.42 -14.28 17.43
C PRO A 385 9.32 -13.32 18.21
N LYS A 386 9.09 -12.02 18.07
CA LYS A 386 9.82 -10.99 18.82
C LYS A 386 8.98 -9.72 18.95
N ILE A 387 9.33 -8.92 19.96
CA ILE A 387 8.86 -7.54 20.10
C ILE A 387 9.98 -6.57 19.72
N PHE A 388 9.60 -5.33 19.44
CA PHE A 388 10.51 -4.23 19.09
C PHE A 388 10.54 -3.19 20.21
N PRO A 389 11.43 -3.32 21.22
CA PRO A 389 11.48 -2.43 22.38
C PRO A 389 11.54 -0.94 22.07
N GLU A 390 12.19 -0.58 20.97
CA GLU A 390 12.34 0.81 20.50
C GLU A 390 11.01 1.46 20.09
N THR A 391 9.99 0.66 19.82
CA THR A 391 8.63 1.12 19.46
C THR A 391 7.70 1.19 20.67
N ALA A 392 8.15 0.71 21.83
CA ALA A 392 7.31 0.68 23.01
C ALA A 392 6.96 2.11 23.47
N GLN A 393 5.69 2.35 23.75
CA GLN A 393 5.20 3.66 24.16
C GLN A 393 3.88 3.54 24.91
N TRP A 394 3.58 4.56 25.71
CA TRP A 394 2.29 4.76 26.32
C TRP A 394 1.47 5.70 25.46
N ILE A 395 0.21 5.37 25.16
CA ILE A 395 -0.64 6.14 24.26
C ILE A 395 -2.07 6.30 24.82
N ASP A 396 -2.80 7.31 24.31
CA ASP A 396 -4.16 7.66 24.73
C ASP A 396 -5.28 6.95 23.95
N LYS A 397 -4.95 6.17 22.91
CA LYS A 397 -5.93 5.44 22.12
C LYS A 397 -5.44 4.06 21.69
N ASP A 398 -6.34 3.30 21.11
CA ASP A 398 -6.08 1.98 20.57
C ASP A 398 -5.29 2.06 19.24
N GLY A 399 -4.03 1.65 19.27
CA GLY A 399 -3.21 1.41 18.07
C GLY A 399 -2.24 2.53 17.69
N ALA A 400 -1.60 2.40 16.53
CA ALA A 400 -0.40 3.16 16.14
C ALA A 400 -0.60 4.67 15.91
N THR A 401 -1.83 5.18 16.00
CA THR A 401 -2.13 6.59 15.69
C THR A 401 -2.22 7.46 16.95
N GLY A 402 -2.09 6.90 18.15
CA GLY A 402 -2.31 7.59 19.43
C GLY A 402 -1.29 8.68 19.75
N ASN A 403 -1.70 9.67 20.56
CA ASN A 403 -0.72 10.63 21.06
C ASN A 403 0.17 9.92 22.08
N ILE A 404 1.47 10.16 21.96
CA ILE A 404 2.47 9.61 22.88
C ILE A 404 2.34 10.30 24.23
N LEU A 405 2.02 9.53 25.26
CA LEU A 405 1.86 10.00 26.63
C LEU A 405 3.20 9.99 27.36
N LYS A 406 3.54 11.13 27.96
CA LYS A 406 4.68 11.25 28.91
C LYS A 406 4.23 11.33 30.36
N LYS A 407 2.99 11.77 30.59
CA LYS A 407 2.36 11.90 31.89
C LYS A 407 0.97 11.29 31.85
N ALA A 408 0.54 10.69 32.95
CA ALA A 408 -0.84 10.25 33.14
C ALA A 408 -1.28 10.42 34.60
N GLY A 409 -2.60 10.42 34.81
CA GLY A 409 -3.21 10.45 36.14
C GLY A 409 -3.90 9.15 36.51
N TYR A 410 -4.49 9.14 37.71
CA TYR A 410 -5.37 8.08 38.17
C TYR A 410 -6.74 8.15 37.48
N TYR A 411 -7.38 7.00 37.38
CA TYR A 411 -8.68 6.75 36.75
C TYR A 411 -8.73 7.04 35.24
N GLN A 412 -7.58 7.32 34.65
CA GLN A 412 -7.41 7.54 33.23
C GLN A 412 -7.13 6.23 32.51
N LYS A 413 -7.81 6.01 31.39
CA LYS A 413 -7.55 4.90 30.48
C LYS A 413 -6.36 5.23 29.59
N ILE A 414 -5.30 4.45 29.75
CA ILE A 414 -4.05 4.54 28.99
C ILE A 414 -3.78 3.19 28.30
N TYR A 415 -2.87 3.16 27.34
CA TYR A 415 -2.54 1.94 26.61
C TYR A 415 -1.04 1.71 26.58
N ALA A 416 -0.64 0.47 26.86
CA ALA A 416 0.72 -0.01 26.62
C ALA A 416 0.81 -0.52 25.18
N PHE A 417 1.62 0.15 24.35
CA PHE A 417 1.78 -0.16 22.93
C PHE A 417 3.19 -0.66 22.64
N VAL A 418 3.33 -1.73 21.86
CA VAL A 418 4.61 -2.18 21.30
C VAL A 418 4.40 -2.93 19.99
N GLU A 419 5.28 -2.72 19.00
CA GLU A 419 5.26 -3.50 17.77
C GLU A 419 5.83 -4.91 17.96
N HIS A 420 5.34 -5.87 17.16
CA HIS A 420 5.80 -7.25 17.19
C HIS A 420 5.91 -7.87 15.80
N GLN A 421 6.59 -9.01 15.76
CA GLN A 421 6.62 -9.90 14.63
C GLN A 421 6.29 -11.31 15.11
N GLY A 422 5.36 -11.98 14.42
CA GLY A 422 5.10 -13.42 14.61
C GLY A 422 4.31 -13.78 15.87
N LEU A 423 3.67 -12.82 16.56
CA LEU A 423 2.79 -13.09 17.71
C LEU A 423 1.30 -13.11 17.37
N LEU A 424 0.89 -12.91 16.11
CA LEU A 424 -0.53 -12.93 15.72
C LEU A 424 -1.21 -14.25 16.13
N GLY A 425 -2.29 -14.14 16.89
CA GLY A 425 -3.06 -15.25 17.46
C GLY A 425 -2.46 -15.87 18.72
N GLU A 426 -1.28 -15.41 19.17
CA GLU A 426 -0.66 -15.89 20.42
C GLU A 426 -1.24 -15.16 21.64
N LYS A 427 -1.24 -15.85 22.78
CA LYS A 427 -1.56 -15.24 24.08
C LYS A 427 -0.29 -14.78 24.76
N VAL A 428 -0.26 -13.51 25.17
CA VAL A 428 0.87 -12.88 25.87
C VAL A 428 0.41 -12.33 27.21
N ILE A 429 1.37 -12.07 28.11
CA ILE A 429 1.16 -11.36 29.36
C ILE A 429 1.83 -9.99 29.22
N VAL A 430 1.07 -8.93 29.44
CA VAL A 430 1.59 -7.56 29.55
C VAL A 430 1.64 -7.19 31.02
N ASP A 431 2.86 -7.07 31.51
CA ASP A 431 3.18 -6.79 32.89
C ASP A 431 3.45 -5.30 33.05
N VAL A 432 2.86 -4.67 34.05
CA VAL A 432 3.01 -3.25 34.36
C VAL A 432 3.58 -3.11 35.77
N TYR A 433 4.65 -2.35 35.94
CA TYR A 433 5.41 -2.24 37.18
C TYR A 433 5.96 -0.82 37.39
N ASP A 434 6.25 -0.48 38.64
CA ASP A 434 6.95 0.74 39.05
C ASP A 434 8.45 0.43 39.23
N ASP A 435 9.36 1.34 38.89
CA ASP A 435 10.82 1.07 38.96
C ASP A 435 11.53 2.00 39.94
N ASP A 436 11.38 1.69 41.22
CA ASP A 436 12.18 2.28 42.29
C ASP A 436 13.14 1.28 42.98
N LYS A 437 13.14 -0.01 42.58
CA LYS A 437 14.18 -1.06 42.73
C LYS A 437 13.53 -2.45 42.77
N ALA A 438 13.65 -3.19 41.65
CA ALA A 438 13.34 -4.61 41.47
C ALA A 438 13.17 -5.46 42.76
N SER A 439 11.96 -5.44 43.30
CA SER A 439 11.46 -6.38 44.30
C SER A 439 10.10 -6.93 43.84
N ALA A 440 9.61 -8.00 44.47
CA ALA A 440 8.30 -8.56 44.14
C ALA A 440 7.12 -7.61 44.46
N ASP A 441 7.39 -6.50 45.16
CA ASP A 441 6.40 -5.56 45.68
C ASP A 441 6.08 -4.39 44.73
N ASP A 442 6.75 -4.31 43.57
CA ASP A 442 6.65 -3.21 42.57
C ASP A 442 5.66 -3.51 41.43
N TRP A 443 4.97 -4.65 41.51
CA TRP A 443 4.03 -5.08 40.50
C TRP A 443 2.68 -4.37 40.58
N ILE A 444 2.28 -3.72 39.50
CA ILE A 444 0.99 -3.03 39.45
C ILE A 444 -0.08 -3.96 38.86
N ALA A 445 0.15 -4.54 37.67
CA ALA A 445 -0.82 -5.41 37.02
C ALA A 445 -0.20 -6.39 36.01
N SER A 446 -0.90 -7.49 35.75
CA SER A 446 -0.63 -8.43 34.65
C SER A 446 -1.90 -8.61 33.84
N ASN A 447 -1.83 -8.32 32.54
CA ASN A 447 -2.95 -8.47 31.63
C ASN A 447 -2.66 -9.59 30.63
N TYR A 448 -3.52 -10.60 30.60
CA TYR A 448 -3.49 -11.63 29.56
C TYR A 448 -4.16 -11.08 28.29
N GLN A 449 -3.39 -10.99 27.21
CA GLN A 449 -3.84 -10.44 25.95
C GLN A 449 -3.72 -11.47 24.82
N LEU A 450 -4.81 -11.66 24.07
CA LEU A 450 -4.74 -12.32 22.77
C LEU A 450 -4.28 -11.29 21.74
N VAL A 451 -3.20 -11.60 21.01
CA VAL A 451 -2.67 -10.69 19.99
C VAL A 451 -3.50 -10.81 18.71
N GLU A 452 -4.38 -9.84 18.49
CA GLU A 452 -5.29 -9.81 17.33
C GLU A 452 -4.77 -8.95 16.17
N ASN A 453 -3.94 -7.94 16.47
CA ASN A 453 -3.33 -7.10 15.47
C ASN A 453 -2.02 -7.71 14.96
N LYS A 454 -1.84 -7.71 13.63
CA LYS A 454 -0.70 -8.34 12.95
C LYS A 454 0.64 -7.61 13.16
N GLU A 455 0.61 -6.34 13.60
CA GLU A 455 1.80 -5.45 13.71
C GLU A 455 2.10 -5.03 15.15
N ASN A 456 1.09 -4.89 16.01
CA ASN A 456 1.29 -4.36 17.36
C ASN A 456 0.46 -5.06 18.45
N ILE A 457 0.90 -4.87 19.68
CA ILE A 457 0.20 -5.21 20.91
C ILE A 457 -0.19 -3.88 21.55
N CYS A 458 -1.48 -3.70 21.83
CA CYS A 458 -2.01 -2.49 22.44
C CYS A 458 -2.96 -2.87 23.56
N VAL A 459 -2.53 -2.76 24.82
CA VAL A 459 -3.30 -3.24 25.97
C VAL A 459 -3.81 -2.06 26.80
N PRO A 460 -5.13 -1.92 26.98
CA PRO A 460 -5.70 -0.88 27.83
C PRO A 460 -5.36 -1.14 29.31
N PHE A 461 -5.12 -0.06 30.03
CA PHE A 461 -4.77 -0.08 31.44
C PHE A 461 -5.37 1.15 32.15
N ILE A 462 -5.85 0.97 33.38
CA ILE A 462 -6.41 2.04 34.22
C ILE A 462 -5.75 1.97 35.58
N LEU A 463 -5.10 3.06 35.99
CA LEU A 463 -4.58 3.22 37.34
C LEU A 463 -5.72 3.60 38.30
N THR A 464 -5.83 2.97 39.46
CA THR A 464 -6.88 3.28 40.44
C THR A 464 -6.26 3.54 41.80
N ASN A 465 -6.90 4.40 42.58
CA ASN A 465 -6.55 4.63 43.98
C ASN A 465 -7.48 3.85 44.93
N GLU A 466 -8.06 2.76 44.44
CA GLU A 466 -8.93 1.88 45.24
C GLU A 466 -8.11 0.74 45.85
N LYS A 467 -8.39 0.40 47.11
CA LYS A 467 -7.75 -0.74 47.76
C LYS A 467 -8.15 -2.04 47.09
N ASN A 468 -7.19 -2.96 46.96
CA ASN A 468 -7.44 -4.26 46.37
C ASN A 468 -8.26 -5.14 47.33
N ASN A 469 -9.58 -5.18 47.16
CA ASN A 469 -10.50 -5.94 48.02
C ASN A 469 -10.68 -7.41 47.59
N LYS A 470 -9.74 -7.98 46.81
CA LYS A 470 -9.81 -9.41 46.44
C LYS A 470 -9.65 -10.27 47.70
N LYS A 471 -10.70 -11.04 48.03
CA LYS A 471 -10.86 -11.89 49.24
C LYS A 471 -9.68 -12.84 49.56
N TYR A 472 -8.75 -13.04 48.62
CA TYR A 472 -7.58 -13.93 48.74
C TYR A 472 -6.23 -13.27 48.40
N SER A 473 -6.19 -11.94 48.17
CA SER A 473 -4.94 -11.22 47.94
C SER A 473 -4.22 -10.98 49.27
N LYS A 474 -2.91 -11.28 49.34
CA LYS A 474 -2.07 -10.92 50.50
C LYS A 474 -1.69 -9.43 50.52
N ASP A 475 -1.81 -8.75 49.37
CA ASP A 475 -1.54 -7.32 49.23
C ASP A 475 -2.84 -6.55 48.96
N ASN A 476 -3.19 -5.66 49.89
CA ASN A 476 -4.40 -4.83 49.88
C ASN A 476 -4.11 -3.38 49.44
N ARG A 477 -2.86 -3.06 49.08
CA ARG A 477 -2.49 -1.73 48.59
C ARG A 477 -3.20 -1.41 47.27
N SER A 478 -3.58 -0.15 47.10
CA SER A 478 -4.04 0.44 45.84
C SER A 478 -2.88 0.60 44.84
N HIS A 479 -3.17 0.87 43.56
CA HIS A 479 -2.08 1.18 42.61
C HIS A 479 -1.30 2.43 43.06
N LYS A 480 -1.99 3.42 43.64
CA LYS A 480 -1.36 4.62 44.21
C LYS A 480 -0.37 4.28 45.33
N GLU A 481 -0.77 3.48 46.31
CA GLU A 481 0.09 3.05 47.42
C GLU A 481 1.28 2.18 46.97
N ARG A 482 1.21 1.58 45.77
CA ARG A 482 2.32 0.83 45.16
C ARG A 482 3.27 1.70 44.33
N ILE A 483 2.77 2.82 43.79
CA ILE A 483 3.52 3.74 42.92
C ILE A 483 4.14 4.90 43.72
N GLU A 484 3.56 5.27 44.86
CA GLU A 484 4.08 6.35 45.71
C GLU A 484 5.22 5.84 46.61
N ASN A 485 6.46 6.20 46.26
CA ASN A 485 7.59 6.12 47.15
C ASN A 485 7.60 7.34 48.09
N CYS A 486 7.89 7.15 49.39
CA CYS A 486 7.90 8.22 50.41
C CYS A 486 8.86 9.40 50.10
N LEU A 487 9.67 9.31 49.03
CA LEU A 487 10.71 10.27 48.65
C LEU A 487 10.43 11.04 47.34
N SER A 488 9.51 10.59 46.46
CA SER A 488 9.12 11.30 45.24
C SER A 488 7.60 11.40 45.11
N LYS A 489 7.07 12.60 44.79
CA LYS A 489 5.63 12.80 44.52
C LYS A 489 5.19 12.29 43.14
N GLU A 490 6.12 11.83 42.32
CA GLU A 490 5.92 11.34 40.96
C GLU A 490 6.40 9.89 40.88
N GLY A 491 5.55 8.99 40.38
CA GLY A 491 5.89 7.58 40.16
C GLY A 491 6.19 7.28 38.69
N LYS A 492 6.88 6.17 38.39
CA LYS A 492 7.37 5.87 37.04
C LYS A 492 6.94 4.49 36.59
N LEU A 493 5.99 4.46 35.66
CA LEU A 493 5.41 3.23 35.17
C LEU A 493 6.15 2.69 33.95
N PHE A 494 6.47 1.40 33.99
CA PHE A 494 7.06 0.63 32.90
C PHE A 494 6.17 -0.55 32.55
N PHE A 495 6.39 -1.15 31.39
CA PHE A 495 5.75 -2.40 31.03
C PHE A 495 6.69 -3.36 30.31
N LYS A 496 6.36 -4.64 30.31
CA LYS A 496 7.05 -5.69 29.54
C LYS A 496 6.05 -6.70 28.99
N VAL A 497 6.45 -7.40 27.93
CA VAL A 497 5.61 -8.42 27.27
C VAL A 497 6.29 -9.77 27.39
N LYS A 498 5.56 -10.75 27.92
CA LYS A 498 6.03 -12.13 28.12
C LYS A 498 5.10 -13.15 27.51
N SER A 499 5.61 -14.35 27.27
CA SER A 499 4.80 -15.48 26.86
C SER A 499 3.99 -16.05 28.03
N VAL A 500 2.78 -16.52 27.75
CA VAL A 500 2.00 -17.34 28.70
C VAL A 500 2.62 -18.73 28.87
N ASP A 501 3.21 -19.28 27.80
CA ASP A 501 3.90 -20.57 27.81
C ASP A 501 5.42 -20.35 28.02
N PRO A 502 6.01 -20.79 29.15
CA PRO A 502 7.43 -20.61 29.42
C PRO A 502 8.36 -21.25 28.39
N GLN A 503 7.90 -22.25 27.62
CA GLN A 503 8.69 -22.88 26.57
C GLN A 503 8.65 -22.11 25.25
N PHE A 504 7.76 -21.13 25.12
CA PHE A 504 7.63 -20.27 23.95
C PHE A 504 8.39 -18.96 24.19
N HIS A 505 9.59 -18.88 23.62
CA HIS A 505 10.45 -17.71 23.79
C HIS A 505 10.07 -16.61 22.80
N ILE A 506 9.80 -15.41 23.33
CA ILE A 506 9.59 -14.19 22.55
C ILE A 506 10.89 -13.40 22.57
N GLY A 507 11.48 -13.15 21.40
CA GLY A 507 12.69 -12.34 21.30
C GLY A 507 12.48 -10.93 21.88
N ASN A 508 13.46 -10.44 22.63
CA ASN A 508 13.46 -9.16 23.34
C ASN A 508 12.44 -9.04 24.50
N SER A 509 11.82 -10.13 24.98
CA SER A 509 10.86 -10.07 26.10
C SER A 509 11.46 -9.55 27.42
N GLU A 510 12.76 -9.75 27.61
CA GLU A 510 13.50 -9.32 28.80
C GLU A 510 14.14 -7.93 28.62
N ALA A 511 14.01 -7.31 27.44
CA ALA A 511 14.50 -5.96 27.23
C ALA A 511 13.62 -4.96 27.97
N GLU A 512 14.23 -3.94 28.56
CA GLU A 512 13.52 -2.80 29.12
C GLU A 512 12.80 -2.06 27.99
N LEU A 513 11.46 -2.01 28.06
CA LEU A 513 10.65 -1.43 26.99
C LEU A 513 10.46 0.08 27.23
N ALA A 514 11.26 0.89 26.54
CA ALA A 514 11.13 2.33 26.33
C ALA A 514 10.91 3.22 27.58
N LYS A 515 10.62 4.51 27.33
CA LYS A 515 10.54 5.57 28.35
C LYS A 515 9.36 5.32 29.30
N HIS A 516 9.60 5.47 30.59
CA HIS A 516 8.56 5.42 31.62
C HIS A 516 7.45 6.43 31.37
N LEU A 517 6.25 6.10 31.83
CA LEU A 517 5.15 7.04 31.99
C LEU A 517 5.20 7.64 33.39
N THR A 518 5.30 8.96 33.48
CA THR A 518 5.28 9.65 34.78
C THR A 518 3.84 9.74 35.29
N ILE A 519 3.59 9.23 36.49
CA ILE A 519 2.27 9.32 37.16
C ILE A 519 2.26 10.54 38.06
N VAL A 520 1.34 11.46 37.77
CA VAL A 520 1.18 12.71 38.53
C VAL A 520 -0.07 12.59 39.41
N PRO A 521 -0.02 12.96 40.71
CA PRO A 521 -1.17 12.86 41.60
C PRO A 521 -2.14 14.04 41.52
N ASP A 522 -1.64 15.22 41.13
CA ASP A 522 -2.43 16.46 41.05
C ASP A 522 -3.09 16.62 39.69
N SER A 523 -4.20 17.36 39.63
CA SER A 523 -4.84 17.69 38.35
C SER A 523 -4.04 18.73 37.57
N GLU A 524 -3.79 18.45 36.29
CA GLU A 524 -2.98 19.27 35.39
C GLU A 524 -3.63 19.28 34.00
N ILE A 525 -3.60 20.43 33.33
CA ILE A 525 -3.86 20.53 31.89
C ILE A 525 -2.52 20.35 31.18
N VAL A 526 -2.34 19.21 30.52
CA VAL A 526 -1.06 18.79 29.96
C VAL A 526 -0.85 19.36 28.56
N ASP A 527 -1.88 19.37 27.72
CA ASP A 527 -1.81 19.95 26.37
C ASP A 527 -3.15 20.53 25.93
N THR A 528 -3.11 21.59 25.11
CA THR A 528 -4.28 22.21 24.50
C THR A 528 -3.94 22.74 23.12
N TYR A 529 -4.73 22.39 22.11
CA TYR A 529 -4.52 22.83 20.73
C TYR A 529 -5.81 22.78 19.92
N PHE A 530 -5.84 23.48 18.78
CA PHE A 530 -6.97 23.43 17.87
C PHE A 530 -6.78 22.30 16.86
N CYS A 531 -7.87 21.62 16.47
CA CYS A 531 -7.86 20.51 15.53
C CYS A 531 -9.20 20.34 14.80
N ASP A 532 -9.28 19.33 13.93
CA ASP A 532 -10.54 18.81 13.38
C ASP A 532 -11.31 17.97 14.43
N GLU A 533 -12.54 17.57 14.09
CA GLU A 533 -13.41 16.82 15.00
C GLU A 533 -12.80 15.49 15.46
N GLY A 534 -12.07 14.83 14.55
CA GLY A 534 -11.46 13.52 14.79
C GLY A 534 -10.09 13.56 15.45
N ASP A 535 -9.55 14.75 15.76
CA ASP A 535 -8.19 14.92 16.27
C ASP A 535 -7.13 14.25 15.37
N THR A 536 -7.32 14.36 14.06
CA THR A 536 -6.43 13.80 13.04
C THR A 536 -5.41 14.83 12.56
N VAL A 537 -5.75 16.13 12.64
CA VAL A 537 -4.90 17.24 12.20
C VAL A 537 -4.95 18.37 13.22
N LYS A 538 -3.77 18.78 13.72
CA LYS A 538 -3.62 20.00 14.52
C LYS A 538 -3.60 21.24 13.61
N TYR A 539 -4.29 22.30 14.02
CA TYR A 539 -4.42 23.53 13.27
C TYR A 539 -3.70 24.70 13.95
N ASP A 540 -2.70 25.24 13.27
CA ASP A 540 -2.10 26.53 13.62
C ASP A 540 -2.75 27.69 12.85
N ILE A 541 -3.19 27.42 11.62
CA ILE A 541 -3.80 28.41 10.71
C ILE A 541 -4.94 27.74 9.92
N GLN A 542 -6.10 28.37 9.85
CA GLN A 542 -7.23 27.83 9.08
C GLN A 542 -8.17 28.91 8.53
N LYS A 543 -9.08 28.55 7.61
CA LYS A 543 -10.13 29.46 7.14
C LYS A 543 -11.19 29.69 8.21
N LEU A 544 -11.73 30.90 8.28
CA LEU A 544 -12.83 31.25 9.21
C LEU A 544 -14.11 30.41 8.98
N SER A 545 -14.28 29.82 7.79
CA SER A 545 -15.41 28.95 7.44
C SER A 545 -15.20 27.48 7.84
N THR A 546 -14.03 27.10 8.34
CA THR A 546 -13.75 25.71 8.73
C THR A 546 -14.26 25.44 10.14
N SER A 547 -14.96 24.34 10.32
CA SER A 547 -15.28 23.83 11.66
C SER A 547 -13.98 23.50 12.40
N ILE A 548 -13.74 24.19 13.52
CA ILE A 548 -12.56 23.95 14.35
C ILE A 548 -13.00 23.49 15.74
N PHE A 549 -12.16 22.66 16.35
CA PHE A 549 -12.36 22.13 17.68
C PHE A 549 -11.13 22.48 18.52
N LEU A 550 -11.33 22.64 19.84
CA LEU A 550 -10.26 22.75 20.81
C LEU A 550 -10.12 21.39 21.51
N LYS A 551 -8.99 20.74 21.31
CA LYS A 551 -8.57 19.56 22.07
C LYS A 551 -7.95 19.99 23.39
N ILE A 552 -8.34 19.32 24.45
CA ILE A 552 -7.78 19.47 25.80
C ILE A 552 -7.38 18.08 26.28
N TYR A 553 -6.13 17.95 26.72
CA TYR A 553 -5.63 16.77 27.41
C TYR A 553 -5.33 17.14 28.87
N ALA A 554 -5.98 16.44 29.79
CA ALA A 554 -5.99 16.72 31.21
C ALA A 554 -5.89 15.43 32.04
N ILE A 555 -5.08 15.46 33.09
CA ILE A 555 -4.84 14.31 33.96
C ILE A 555 -5.51 14.54 35.33
N ASN A 556 -5.98 13.46 35.98
CA ASN A 556 -6.77 13.49 37.23
C ASN A 556 -8.06 14.31 37.16
N MET A 557 -8.61 14.47 35.96
CA MET A 557 -9.84 15.24 35.70
C MET A 557 -10.93 14.43 35.00
N VAL A 558 -10.79 13.12 34.87
CA VAL A 558 -11.81 12.23 34.27
C VAL A 558 -13.18 12.46 34.91
N SER A 559 -14.21 12.59 34.07
CA SER A 559 -15.59 12.95 34.45
C SER A 559 -15.79 14.35 35.06
N ARG A 560 -14.75 15.18 35.23
CA ARG A 560 -14.92 16.57 35.67
C ARG A 560 -15.53 17.40 34.54
N LYS A 561 -16.43 18.32 34.92
CA LYS A 561 -16.93 19.35 34.02
C LYS A 561 -15.96 20.52 34.01
N ILE A 562 -15.57 20.93 32.81
CA ILE A 562 -14.71 22.08 32.59
C ILE A 562 -15.41 23.12 31.73
N ARG A 563 -15.12 24.39 31.98
CA ARG A 563 -15.56 25.52 31.17
C ARG A 563 -14.35 26.27 30.63
N VAL A 564 -14.34 26.49 29.32
CA VAL A 564 -13.21 27.11 28.62
C VAL A 564 -13.55 28.53 28.20
N CYS A 565 -12.60 29.46 28.37
CA CYS A 565 -12.68 30.80 27.81
C CYS A 565 -11.80 30.92 26.56
N VAL A 566 -12.42 31.28 25.44
CA VAL A 566 -11.75 31.55 24.15
C VAL A 566 -11.97 33.01 23.78
N LEU A 567 -10.86 33.70 23.55
CA LEU A 567 -10.83 35.13 23.24
C LEU A 567 -10.25 35.39 21.86
N GLU A 568 -10.61 36.54 21.32
CA GLU A 568 -10.12 37.05 20.05
C GLU A 568 -9.03 38.11 20.27
N ASN A 569 -7.95 38.06 19.46
CA ASN A 569 -6.91 39.08 19.32
C ASN A 569 -6.29 39.59 20.62
N VAL A 570 -6.15 38.72 21.63
CA VAL A 570 -5.60 39.10 22.93
C VAL A 570 -4.07 39.01 22.92
N SER A 571 -3.39 40.12 23.20
CA SER A 571 -1.92 40.14 23.35
C SER A 571 -1.46 39.33 24.57
N ASP A 572 -0.24 38.79 24.53
CA ASP A 572 0.30 37.98 25.63
C ASP A 572 0.42 38.77 26.94
N THR A 573 0.68 40.07 26.87
CA THR A 573 0.69 40.99 28.02
C THR A 573 -0.70 41.15 28.64
N THR A 574 -1.77 41.25 27.85
CA THR A 574 -3.13 41.41 28.39
C THR A 574 -3.63 40.13 29.09
N ARG A 575 -3.10 38.96 28.73
CA ARG A 575 -3.46 37.66 29.34
C ARG A 575 -2.95 37.51 30.78
N GLN A 576 -1.80 38.09 31.12
CA GLN A 576 -1.19 37.81 32.43
C GLN A 576 -1.94 38.47 33.60
N PHE A 577 -2.73 39.52 33.34
CA PHE A 577 -3.36 40.38 34.36
C PHE A 577 -4.88 40.21 34.52
N MET A 578 -5.54 39.33 33.76
CA MET A 578 -6.99 39.09 33.90
C MET A 578 -7.33 37.97 34.90
N ASN A 579 -8.41 38.16 35.66
CA ASN A 579 -9.04 37.15 36.50
C ASN A 579 -10.15 36.40 35.73
N TRP A 580 -10.70 35.33 36.31
CA TRP A 580 -11.74 34.52 35.67
C TRP A 580 -12.94 35.36 35.22
N ASP A 581 -13.47 36.25 36.04
CA ASP A 581 -14.65 37.06 35.66
C ASP A 581 -14.38 37.97 34.47
N SER A 582 -13.18 38.56 34.40
CA SER A 582 -12.76 39.35 33.24
C SER A 582 -12.65 38.48 31.99
N TYR A 583 -12.11 37.26 32.12
CA TYR A 583 -12.03 36.31 31.01
C TYR A 583 -13.41 35.85 30.55
N TYR A 584 -14.27 35.49 31.49
CA TYR A 584 -15.61 35.02 31.24
C TYR A 584 -16.44 36.07 30.49
N ARG A 585 -16.44 37.32 30.96
CA ARG A 585 -17.18 38.42 30.32
C ARG A 585 -16.70 38.75 28.90
N LYS A 586 -15.39 38.60 28.63
CA LYS A 586 -14.79 38.88 27.32
C LYS A 586 -14.78 37.68 26.38
N SER A 587 -15.04 36.48 26.90
CA SER A 587 -15.02 35.22 26.15
C SER A 587 -16.14 35.18 25.13
N LEU A 588 -15.78 34.86 23.89
CA LEU A 588 -16.72 34.74 22.78
C LEU A 588 -17.30 33.32 22.69
N CYS A 589 -16.59 32.33 23.20
CA CYS A 589 -17.08 30.97 23.39
C CYS A 589 -17.13 30.64 24.89
N GLN A 590 -18.31 30.27 25.37
CA GLN A 590 -18.53 29.79 26.73
C GLN A 590 -19.28 28.47 26.61
N LYS A 591 -18.57 27.37 26.80
CA LYS A 591 -19.17 26.05 26.66
C LYS A 591 -18.55 25.12 27.69
N GLU A 592 -19.43 24.32 28.30
CA GLU A 592 -19.04 23.26 29.22
C GLU A 592 -18.80 21.97 28.44
N VAL A 593 -17.76 21.25 28.85
CA VAL A 593 -17.44 19.92 28.34
C VAL A 593 -16.96 19.06 29.50
N THR A 594 -17.29 17.77 29.45
CA THR A 594 -16.83 16.78 30.43
C THR A 594 -15.58 16.10 29.89
N ILE A 595 -14.56 15.94 30.73
CA ILE A 595 -13.37 15.15 30.39
C ILE A 595 -13.76 13.67 30.32
N ASN A 596 -13.43 12.99 29.22
CA ASN A 596 -13.73 11.57 29.03
C ASN A 596 -12.82 10.65 29.87
N ASP A 597 -13.00 9.34 29.76
CA ASP A 597 -12.23 8.30 30.45
C ASP A 597 -10.73 8.28 30.06
N LYS A 598 -10.37 8.86 28.91
CA LYS A 598 -8.98 9.03 28.44
C LYS A 598 -8.32 10.31 28.93
N GLY A 599 -9.01 11.15 29.70
CA GLY A 599 -8.48 12.45 30.12
C GLY A 599 -8.58 13.51 29.03
N GLU A 600 -9.43 13.32 28.02
CA GLU A 600 -9.56 14.22 26.88
C GLU A 600 -10.90 14.95 26.87
N ALA A 601 -10.92 16.14 26.28
CA ALA A 601 -12.14 16.80 25.84
C ALA A 601 -11.93 17.44 24.46
N ILE A 602 -12.92 17.31 23.59
CA ILE A 602 -12.97 17.98 22.28
C ILE A 602 -14.14 18.94 22.30
N LEU A 603 -13.84 20.23 22.10
CA LEU A 603 -14.82 21.30 22.19
C LEU A 603 -15.01 21.98 20.84
N PRO A 604 -16.19 21.90 20.20
CA PRO A 604 -16.44 22.67 18.98
C PRO A 604 -16.46 24.17 19.28
N ILE A 605 -15.80 24.96 18.44
CA ILE A 605 -15.74 26.41 18.56
C ILE A 605 -16.71 27.04 17.58
N ASP A 606 -17.69 27.77 18.12
CA ASP A 606 -18.68 28.48 17.32
C ASP A 606 -18.06 29.74 16.69
N LEU A 607 -17.66 29.63 15.43
CA LEU A 607 -17.05 30.73 14.68
C LEU A 607 -18.06 31.81 14.24
N THR A 608 -19.37 31.61 14.42
CA THR A 608 -20.38 32.56 13.93
C THR A 608 -20.37 33.89 14.66
N LYS A 609 -19.89 33.91 15.90
CA LYS A 609 -19.75 35.12 16.73
C LYS A 609 -18.57 36.00 16.34
N PHE A 610 -17.66 35.52 15.49
CA PHE A 610 -16.42 36.20 15.10
C PHE A 610 -16.55 36.96 13.75
N LYS A 611 -17.79 37.30 13.33
CA LYS A 611 -18.11 37.86 12.01
C LYS A 611 -17.92 39.38 11.85
N GLN A 612 -17.71 40.13 12.93
CA GLN A 612 -17.90 41.60 12.95
C GLN A 612 -16.79 42.47 12.33
N TYR A 613 -15.66 41.91 11.85
CA TYR A 613 -14.55 42.74 11.36
C TYR A 613 -14.39 42.74 9.83
N ASN A 614 -14.26 43.94 9.26
CA ASN A 614 -14.03 44.20 7.85
C ASN A 614 -12.51 44.19 7.58
N ASN A 615 -12.04 43.15 6.88
CA ASN A 615 -10.67 42.93 6.38
C ASN A 615 -9.61 42.54 7.43
N GLY A 616 -9.35 41.22 7.58
CA GLY A 616 -8.17 40.75 8.30
C GLY A 616 -8.18 39.29 8.74
N THR A 617 -7.02 38.86 9.23
CA THR A 617 -6.78 37.62 9.98
C THR A 617 -7.27 37.79 11.43
N VAL A 618 -7.97 36.80 11.97
CA VAL A 618 -8.47 36.73 13.35
C VAL A 618 -7.61 35.74 14.13
N ILE A 619 -7.06 36.12 15.29
CA ILE A 619 -6.34 35.17 16.17
C ILE A 619 -7.28 34.77 17.29
N LEU A 620 -7.59 33.47 17.38
CA LEU A 620 -8.30 32.92 18.52
C LEU A 620 -7.32 32.36 19.53
N SER A 621 -7.67 32.47 20.81
CA SER A 621 -6.85 31.96 21.89
C SER A 621 -7.69 31.41 23.03
N ALA A 622 -7.49 30.13 23.35
CA ALA A 622 -8.01 29.56 24.58
C ALA A 622 -7.03 29.90 25.70
N VAL A 623 -7.53 30.53 26.76
CA VAL A 623 -6.67 31.21 27.76
C VAL A 623 -6.87 30.73 29.19
N MET A 624 -8.06 30.23 29.51
CA MET A 624 -8.37 29.79 30.87
C MET A 624 -9.44 28.70 30.88
N ILE A 625 -9.25 27.73 31.76
CA ILE A 625 -10.20 26.65 32.05
C ILE A 625 -10.60 26.77 33.52
N ARG A 626 -11.91 26.72 33.80
CA ARG A 626 -12.46 26.54 35.14
C ARG A 626 -12.95 25.10 35.28
N SER A 627 -12.53 24.42 36.34
CA SER A 627 -13.02 23.09 36.69
C SER A 627 -13.80 23.15 37.98
N GLU A 628 -15.00 22.60 38.00
CA GLU A 628 -15.82 22.45 39.21
C GLU A 628 -15.94 20.97 39.56
N TYR A 629 -15.72 20.61 40.82
CA TYR A 629 -15.77 19.21 41.27
C TYR A 629 -16.14 19.09 42.75
N LYS A 630 -16.63 17.89 43.12
CA LYS A 630 -16.93 17.54 44.51
C LYS A 630 -15.87 16.61 45.07
N LEU A 631 -15.34 16.94 46.25
CA LEU A 631 -14.43 16.08 47.00
C LEU A 631 -14.91 15.98 48.45
N GLY A 632 -15.22 14.77 48.91
CA GLY A 632 -15.75 14.55 50.26
C GLY A 632 -17.06 15.30 50.56
N GLY A 633 -17.92 15.48 49.54
CA GLY A 633 -19.19 16.21 49.66
C GLY A 633 -19.09 17.75 49.64
N LYS A 634 -17.88 18.32 49.53
CA LYS A 634 -17.65 19.77 49.40
C LYS A 634 -17.36 20.15 47.94
N ASP A 635 -17.83 21.31 47.52
CA ASP A 635 -17.59 21.88 46.18
C ASP A 635 -16.25 22.61 46.13
N TYR A 636 -15.46 22.34 45.08
CA TYR A 636 -14.18 22.97 44.80
C TYR A 636 -14.18 23.57 43.39
N THR A 637 -13.35 24.60 43.18
CA THR A 637 -13.18 25.25 41.88
C THR A 637 -11.70 25.55 41.63
N ASP A 638 -11.17 24.98 40.55
CA ASP A 638 -9.81 25.23 40.09
C ASP A 638 -9.81 26.09 38.82
N TYR A 639 -8.73 26.85 38.62
CA TYR A 639 -8.51 27.68 37.44
C TYR A 639 -7.15 27.36 36.82
N TYR A 640 -7.16 26.97 35.54
CA TYR A 640 -5.96 26.62 34.78
C TYR A 640 -5.75 27.64 33.67
N ARG A 641 -4.57 28.26 33.62
CA ARG A 641 -4.17 29.11 32.50
C ARG A 641 -3.63 28.23 31.38
N ILE A 642 -4.07 28.48 30.15
CA ILE A 642 -3.68 27.72 28.96
C ILE A 642 -3.27 28.68 27.83
N ASN A 643 -2.59 28.18 26.80
CA ASN A 643 -2.08 29.00 25.72
C ASN A 643 -2.21 28.34 24.34
N ALA A 644 -3.42 27.87 24.01
CA ALA A 644 -3.72 27.41 22.66
C ALA A 644 -4.04 28.62 21.77
N LYS A 645 -3.47 28.66 20.56
CA LYS A 645 -3.71 29.72 19.57
C LYS A 645 -4.02 29.13 18.21
N ILE A 646 -4.90 29.77 17.45
CA ILE A 646 -5.11 29.48 16.03
C ILE A 646 -5.33 30.79 15.27
N VAL A 647 -4.82 30.83 14.05
CA VAL A 647 -4.94 31.97 13.14
C VAL A 647 -6.02 31.67 12.11
N LEU A 648 -7.13 32.39 12.16
CA LEU A 648 -8.24 32.27 11.22
C LEU A 648 -8.16 33.33 10.12
N ILE A 649 -8.21 32.88 8.87
CA ILE A 649 -8.15 33.75 7.69
C ILE A 649 -9.57 33.91 7.14
N LYS A 650 -10.07 35.15 7.13
CA LYS A 650 -11.32 35.52 6.45
C LYS A 650 -11.06 35.57 4.94
N GLU A 651 -11.84 34.84 4.15
CA GLU A 651 -11.76 35.00 2.69
C GLU A 651 -12.16 36.44 2.33
N PRO A 652 -11.49 37.10 1.37
CA PRO A 652 -11.98 38.38 0.87
C PRO A 652 -13.35 38.14 0.24
N SER A 653 -14.41 38.64 0.89
CA SER A 653 -15.68 38.84 0.21
C SER A 653 -15.42 39.88 -0.87
N LEU A 654 -15.44 39.48 -2.13
CA LEU A 654 -15.45 40.43 -3.24
C LEU A 654 -16.84 41.06 -3.30
N PRO A 655 -17.04 42.32 -2.89
CA PRO A 655 -18.27 43.01 -3.21
C PRO A 655 -18.15 43.40 -4.69
N HIS A 656 -19.03 42.87 -5.53
CA HIS A 656 -19.13 43.14 -6.96
C HIS A 656 -18.10 42.42 -7.86
N MET A 657 -18.45 41.20 -8.27
CA MET A 657 -18.12 40.73 -9.61
C MET A 657 -19.42 40.28 -10.29
N LYS A 658 -19.58 40.60 -11.58
CA LYS A 658 -20.79 40.27 -12.35
C LYS A 658 -21.07 38.76 -12.30
N GLU A 659 -22.20 38.42 -11.68
CA GLU A 659 -22.73 37.06 -11.65
C GLU A 659 -23.16 36.60 -13.04
N ASN A 660 -23.16 35.29 -13.20
CA ASN A 660 -23.68 34.63 -14.38
C ASN A 660 -25.11 34.13 -14.11
N PHE A 661 -26.09 34.60 -14.89
CA PHE A 661 -27.52 34.44 -14.61
C PHE A 661 -28.22 33.34 -15.43
N SER A 662 -27.54 32.29 -15.89
CA SER A 662 -28.20 31.27 -16.74
C SER A 662 -27.69 29.84 -16.55
N PRO A 663 -28.59 28.83 -16.69
CA PRO A 663 -28.29 27.42 -16.43
C PRO A 663 -27.40 26.79 -17.52
N VAL A 664 -26.47 25.92 -17.11
CA VAL A 664 -25.37 25.39 -17.93
C VAL A 664 -25.70 23.98 -18.46
N LYS A 665 -25.44 23.70 -19.74
CA LYS A 665 -25.66 22.37 -20.36
C LYS A 665 -24.35 21.59 -20.45
N VAL A 666 -24.30 20.34 -20.01
CA VAL A 666 -23.10 19.50 -20.15
C VAL A 666 -23.12 18.72 -21.46
N LYS A 667 -21.99 18.67 -22.18
CA LYS A 667 -21.73 17.76 -23.30
C LYS A 667 -20.42 17.00 -23.08
N SER A 668 -20.35 15.74 -23.50
CA SER A 668 -19.08 15.02 -23.58
C SER A 668 -18.34 15.42 -24.87
N SER A 669 -17.02 15.57 -24.79
CA SER A 669 -16.18 15.79 -25.97
C SER A 669 -14.90 14.93 -25.93
N LYS A 670 -14.52 14.44 -27.12
CA LYS A 670 -13.39 13.57 -27.53
C LYS A 670 -12.75 12.62 -26.49
N VAL A 671 -12.81 11.33 -26.81
CA VAL A 671 -12.02 10.26 -26.18
C VAL A 671 -10.64 10.23 -26.84
N ASP A 672 -9.60 10.65 -26.12
CA ASP A 672 -8.22 10.52 -26.62
C ASP A 672 -7.71 9.08 -26.42
N ARG A 673 -7.51 8.35 -27.53
CA ARG A 673 -6.71 7.12 -27.58
C ARG A 673 -5.27 7.51 -27.93
N ILE A 674 -4.36 7.46 -26.96
CA ILE A 674 -2.96 7.80 -27.17
C ILE A 674 -2.13 6.51 -27.25
N ALA A 675 -1.68 6.18 -28.46
CA ALA A 675 -0.63 5.21 -28.72
C ALA A 675 0.73 5.81 -28.36
N ILE A 676 1.55 5.05 -27.62
CA ILE A 676 2.88 5.45 -27.15
C ILE A 676 3.91 5.25 -28.27
N GLU A 677 4.65 6.31 -28.62
CA GLU A 677 6.02 6.20 -29.16
C GLU A 677 7.00 6.97 -28.26
N LYS A 678 8.18 6.37 -28.06
CA LYS A 678 9.30 6.71 -27.14
C LYS A 678 9.79 8.16 -27.38
N GLU A 679 10.24 8.98 -26.42
CA GLU A 679 11.02 8.81 -25.17
C GLU A 679 10.54 9.81 -24.07
N GLN A 680 10.88 9.51 -22.80
CA GLN A 680 10.63 10.18 -21.50
C GLN A 680 10.28 11.70 -21.47
N PRO A 681 9.42 12.20 -20.52
CA PRO A 681 9.49 11.95 -19.07
C PRO A 681 8.17 11.55 -18.38
N LYS A 682 8.27 10.73 -17.32
CA LYS A 682 7.16 10.26 -16.49
C LYS A 682 6.56 11.41 -15.67
N GLU A 683 5.25 11.62 -15.78
CA GLU A 683 4.47 12.31 -14.74
C GLU A 683 4.24 11.34 -13.58
N GLU A 684 4.69 11.72 -12.38
CA GLU A 684 4.56 10.92 -11.16
C GLU A 684 3.16 11.01 -10.57
N ASN A 685 2.60 9.84 -10.28
CA ASN A 685 1.51 9.62 -9.33
C ASN A 685 1.90 10.19 -7.95
N LYS A 686 1.05 11.07 -7.39
CA LYS A 686 1.34 11.76 -6.12
C LYS A 686 1.31 10.90 -4.84
N ASN A 687 0.96 9.61 -4.91
CA ASN A 687 0.76 8.77 -3.70
C ASN A 687 1.64 7.52 -3.63
N ASN A 688 2.78 7.47 -4.32
CA ASN A 688 3.77 6.41 -4.09
C ASN A 688 5.20 6.95 -4.25
N ARG A 689 5.62 7.83 -3.34
CA ARG A 689 7.00 8.34 -3.30
C ARG A 689 7.84 7.37 -2.48
N ASP A 690 8.86 6.79 -3.11
CA ASP A 690 9.87 5.97 -2.44
C ASP A 690 10.46 6.72 -1.23
N GLU A 691 10.29 6.17 -0.03
CA GLU A 691 10.74 6.76 1.24
C GLU A 691 12.26 6.94 1.33
N ASN A 692 13.02 6.22 0.50
CA ASN A 692 14.48 6.33 0.40
C ASN A 692 14.95 7.36 -0.63
N THR A 693 14.03 8.05 -1.31
CA THR A 693 14.38 9.04 -2.34
C THR A 693 14.04 10.46 -1.87
N ILE A 694 15.02 11.37 -2.01
CA ILE A 694 14.83 12.81 -1.80
C ILE A 694 14.33 13.43 -3.11
N TYR A 695 13.09 13.91 -3.11
CA TYR A 695 12.49 14.58 -4.26
C TYR A 695 12.65 16.09 -4.14
N ILE A 696 13.30 16.71 -5.13
CA ILE A 696 13.43 18.16 -5.27
C ILE A 696 12.63 18.60 -6.49
N THR A 697 11.66 19.48 -6.25
CA THR A 697 10.80 20.05 -7.29
C THR A 697 11.04 21.53 -7.37
N ARG A 698 11.65 22.01 -8.45
CA ARG A 698 11.88 23.44 -8.69
C ARG A 698 10.58 24.09 -9.13
N LYS A 699 10.23 25.19 -8.48
CA LYS A 699 8.94 25.84 -8.71
C LYS A 699 9.07 27.32 -8.99
N TRP A 700 10.08 28.01 -8.48
CA TRP A 700 10.15 29.46 -8.59
C TRP A 700 11.55 29.93 -8.94
N GLU A 701 11.63 31.08 -9.59
CA GLU A 701 12.88 31.77 -9.87
C GLU A 701 12.79 33.22 -9.41
N LYS A 702 13.89 33.73 -8.86
CA LYS A 702 14.06 35.13 -8.55
C LYS A 702 15.32 35.63 -9.24
N TRP A 703 15.16 36.57 -10.16
CA TRP A 703 16.26 37.33 -10.74
C TRP A 703 16.26 38.74 -10.17
N VAL A 704 17.38 39.15 -9.58
CA VAL A 704 17.54 40.49 -8.99
C VAL A 704 18.61 41.33 -9.71
N GLY A 705 19.12 40.89 -10.86
CA GLY A 705 20.11 41.62 -11.67
C GLY A 705 21.58 41.24 -11.39
N ASN A 706 21.86 40.37 -10.43
CA ASN A 706 23.18 39.78 -10.19
C ASN A 706 23.04 38.33 -9.70
N ASN A 707 24.08 37.51 -9.83
CA ASN A 707 24.02 36.09 -9.41
C ASN A 707 23.93 35.91 -7.89
N GLY A 708 24.47 36.83 -7.07
CA GLY A 708 24.53 36.70 -5.61
C GLY A 708 23.17 36.78 -4.91
N GLY A 709 22.26 37.61 -5.41
CA GLY A 709 20.90 37.73 -4.85
C GLY A 709 19.82 36.98 -5.66
N SER A 710 20.22 36.22 -6.68
CA SER A 710 19.31 35.49 -7.56
C SER A 710 19.34 34.00 -7.26
N ALA A 711 18.17 33.37 -7.19
CA ALA A 711 18.07 31.96 -6.86
C ALA A 711 16.93 31.27 -7.62
N THR A 712 17.06 29.95 -7.70
CA THR A 712 15.97 29.02 -8.03
C THR A 712 15.50 28.41 -6.74
N TYR A 713 14.20 28.45 -6.49
CA TYR A 713 13.58 27.90 -5.31
C TYR A 713 12.71 26.69 -5.67
N GLY A 714 12.66 25.74 -4.75
CA GLY A 714 11.87 24.54 -4.91
C GLY A 714 11.40 23.99 -3.58
N THR A 715 10.55 22.98 -3.64
CA THR A 715 10.18 22.16 -2.50
C THR A 715 11.07 20.93 -2.47
N PHE A 716 11.38 20.42 -1.28
CA PHE A 716 11.95 19.08 -1.13
C PHE A 716 11.08 18.20 -0.22
N VAL A 717 11.10 16.90 -0.50
CA VAL A 717 10.42 15.87 0.29
C VAL A 717 11.33 14.65 0.42
N PHE A 718 11.49 14.14 1.63
CA PHE A 718 12.25 12.93 1.93
C PHE A 718 11.50 12.11 3.00
N GLY A 719 10.58 11.25 2.56
CA GLY A 719 9.57 10.63 3.42
C GLY A 719 8.72 11.69 4.14
N ASP A 720 8.77 11.69 5.46
CA ASP A 720 8.13 12.64 6.37
C ASP A 720 8.82 14.02 6.45
N ILE A 721 10.11 14.11 6.08
CA ILE A 721 10.85 15.37 6.09
C ILE A 721 10.44 16.20 4.86
N THR A 722 9.94 17.41 5.09
CA THR A 722 9.58 18.35 4.01
C THR A 722 10.17 19.73 4.25
N GLY A 723 10.31 20.50 3.17
CA GLY A 723 10.71 21.90 3.24
C GLY A 723 11.04 22.47 1.88
N PHE A 724 11.98 23.41 1.85
CA PHE A 724 12.34 24.15 0.65
C PHE A 724 13.83 24.05 0.36
N ILE A 725 14.19 24.34 -0.89
CA ILE A 725 15.59 24.48 -1.31
C ILE A 725 15.81 25.79 -2.02
N CYS A 726 17.08 26.20 -2.07
CA CYS A 726 17.58 27.14 -3.05
C CYS A 726 18.87 26.65 -3.71
N GLU A 727 19.04 27.03 -4.98
CA GLU A 727 20.24 26.82 -5.80
C GLU A 727 20.40 28.03 -6.75
N PRO A 728 21.48 28.14 -7.54
CA PRO A 728 21.69 29.31 -8.40
C PRO A 728 20.55 29.55 -9.41
N HIS A 729 20.30 30.82 -9.70
CA HIS A 729 19.44 31.21 -10.82
C HIS A 729 20.09 30.93 -12.19
N GLY A 730 19.25 30.66 -13.19
CA GLY A 730 19.66 30.58 -14.59
C GLY A 730 19.88 29.15 -15.09
N PRO A 731 20.49 28.99 -16.28
CA PRO A 731 20.52 27.71 -16.98
C PRO A 731 21.28 26.64 -16.19
N GLN A 732 20.87 25.39 -16.37
CA GLN A 732 21.60 24.23 -15.88
C GLN A 732 22.93 24.04 -16.61
N THR A 733 23.94 23.54 -15.91
CA THR A 733 25.24 23.16 -16.51
C THR A 733 25.71 21.84 -15.94
N THR A 734 26.54 21.09 -16.64
CA THR A 734 27.31 19.95 -16.08
C THR A 734 28.74 20.35 -15.68
N ARG A 735 29.20 21.54 -16.09
CA ARG A 735 30.58 22.01 -15.90
C ARG A 735 30.84 22.52 -14.48
N SER A 736 32.01 22.17 -13.92
CA SER A 736 32.46 22.64 -12.60
C SER A 736 32.88 24.13 -12.63
N GLY A 737 32.79 24.81 -11.47
CA GLY A 737 33.27 26.19 -11.27
C GLY A 737 32.48 27.26 -12.03
N LYS A 738 31.20 27.02 -12.33
CA LYS A 738 30.34 27.97 -13.06
C LYS A 738 29.21 28.57 -12.20
N ASP A 739 29.01 28.07 -10.99
CA ASP A 739 27.96 28.52 -10.06
C ASP A 739 26.59 28.63 -10.72
N LYS A 740 26.25 27.57 -11.47
CA LYS A 740 25.00 27.44 -12.22
C LYS A 740 24.21 26.25 -11.73
N ARG A 741 22.91 26.28 -12.04
CA ARG A 741 21.91 25.29 -11.66
C ARG A 741 22.37 23.87 -11.99
N ILE A 742 21.96 22.94 -11.13
CA ILE A 742 22.23 21.53 -11.28
C ILE A 742 21.33 20.96 -12.39
N PRO A 743 21.76 20.04 -13.25
CA PRO A 743 20.87 19.45 -14.23
C PRO A 743 19.72 18.66 -13.58
N THR A 744 18.53 18.64 -14.17
CA THR A 744 17.48 17.72 -13.73
C THR A 744 17.94 16.26 -13.88
N GLY A 745 17.45 15.38 -13.02
CA GLY A 745 17.77 13.95 -13.08
C GLY A 745 17.93 13.31 -11.71
N THR A 746 18.36 12.05 -11.71
CA THR A 746 18.60 11.25 -10.50
C THR A 746 20.08 11.26 -10.15
N TYR A 747 20.39 11.47 -8.88
CA TYR A 747 21.74 11.61 -8.34
C TYR A 747 21.99 10.58 -7.23
N ASN A 748 23.22 10.06 -7.23
CA ASN A 748 23.79 9.29 -6.14
C ASN A 748 24.41 10.23 -5.11
N LEU A 749 24.48 9.78 -3.87
CA LEU A 749 25.05 10.51 -2.74
C LEU A 749 26.32 9.80 -2.27
N GLU A 750 27.28 10.57 -1.75
CA GLU A 750 28.38 10.03 -0.94
C GLU A 750 28.88 11.06 0.07
N TRP A 751 29.44 10.58 1.18
CA TRP A 751 30.10 11.42 2.17
C TRP A 751 31.41 11.97 1.62
N TYR A 752 31.64 13.28 1.75
CA TYR A 752 32.82 13.97 1.24
C TYR A 752 33.67 14.58 2.38
N PRO A 753 34.47 13.76 3.09
CA PRO A 753 35.28 14.22 4.22
C PRO A 753 36.41 15.17 3.85
N LYS A 754 36.81 15.20 2.57
CA LYS A 754 37.90 16.05 2.05
C LYS A 754 37.44 17.47 1.67
N SER A 755 36.20 17.85 2.03
CA SER A 755 35.70 19.20 1.77
C SER A 755 36.44 20.24 2.61
N GLY A 756 37.45 20.89 2.04
CA GLY A 756 38.15 22.00 2.71
C GLY A 756 37.22 23.19 3.01
N LYS A 757 36.15 23.35 2.23
CA LYS A 757 35.17 24.43 2.38
C LYS A 757 34.14 24.14 3.47
N PHE A 758 33.84 22.88 3.73
CA PHE A 758 32.85 22.40 4.71
C PHE A 758 33.41 21.22 5.53
N PRO A 759 34.33 21.47 6.47
CA PRO A 759 34.84 20.45 7.39
C PRO A 759 33.74 19.96 8.36
N LYS A 760 33.97 18.85 9.06
CA LYS A 760 32.96 18.29 10.00
C LYS A 760 32.50 19.28 11.08
N ASN A 761 33.41 20.14 11.54
CA ASN A 761 33.13 21.15 12.56
C ASN A 761 32.53 22.45 12.00
N VAL A 762 32.13 22.50 10.72
CA VAL A 762 31.73 23.75 10.03
C VAL A 762 30.59 24.53 10.72
N TYR A 763 29.69 23.83 11.43
CA TYR A 763 28.55 24.42 12.15
C TYR A 763 28.73 24.50 13.69
N THR A 764 29.94 24.21 14.19
CA THR A 764 30.28 24.34 15.62
C THR A 764 30.72 25.78 15.95
N LYS A 765 30.91 26.07 17.24
CA LYS A 765 31.56 27.31 17.72
C LYS A 765 32.98 27.55 17.15
N GLU A 766 33.65 26.50 16.70
CA GLU A 766 34.99 26.53 16.07
C GLU A 766 34.90 26.42 14.54
N GLY A 767 33.68 26.44 14.00
CA GLY A 767 33.42 26.32 12.57
C GLY A 767 33.63 27.62 11.81
N ARG A 768 33.68 27.50 10.47
CA ARG A 768 33.95 28.64 9.58
C ARG A 768 32.96 29.80 9.75
N TYR A 769 31.72 29.50 10.12
CA TYR A 769 30.67 30.51 10.29
C TYR A 769 30.82 31.33 11.58
N VAL A 770 31.72 30.91 12.48
CA VAL A 770 31.98 31.55 13.78
C VAL A 770 33.40 32.15 13.86
N ILE A 771 34.39 31.62 13.12
CA ILE A 771 35.80 32.08 13.17
C ILE A 771 36.09 33.36 12.36
N ARG A 772 37.01 34.17 12.93
CA ARG A 772 37.43 35.58 12.69
C ARG A 772 37.66 36.13 11.28
N LYS A 773 37.59 35.36 10.17
CA LYS A 773 37.76 35.96 8.82
C LYS A 773 36.44 36.43 8.18
N TYR A 774 35.30 35.90 8.62
CA TYR A 774 34.00 36.19 8.00
C TYR A 774 32.86 36.57 8.97
N LYS A 775 33.05 36.43 10.31
CA LYS A 775 32.08 36.66 11.41
C LYS A 775 30.71 37.27 11.02
N PRO A 776 29.80 36.51 10.39
CA PRO A 776 28.46 37.01 10.12
C PRO A 776 27.53 36.74 11.31
N PHE A 777 27.91 35.83 12.23
CA PHE A 777 27.06 35.30 13.30
C PHE A 777 27.83 35.06 14.61
N SER A 778 27.14 35.09 15.75
CA SER A 778 27.74 34.85 17.07
C SER A 778 27.91 33.35 17.37
N ALA A 779 28.92 33.00 18.18
CA ALA A 779 29.12 31.63 18.67
C ALA A 779 27.93 31.11 19.50
N THR A 780 27.14 32.01 20.09
CA THR A 780 25.89 31.69 20.79
C THR A 780 24.74 31.35 19.84
N TYR A 781 24.86 31.69 18.56
CA TYR A 781 23.82 31.50 17.55
C TYR A 781 24.05 30.27 16.66
N ILE A 782 25.32 29.95 16.35
CA ILE A 782 25.72 28.74 15.61
C ILE A 782 26.65 27.92 16.51
N ASN A 783 26.08 26.91 17.16
CA ASN A 783 26.83 25.92 17.93
C ASN A 783 26.13 24.56 17.87
N PHE A 784 26.19 23.93 16.69
CA PHE A 784 25.70 22.59 16.47
C PHE A 784 26.80 21.55 16.72
N PRO A 785 26.44 20.26 16.96
CA PRO A 785 27.42 19.18 17.00
C PRO A 785 28.25 19.11 15.71
N GLU A 786 29.40 18.45 15.76
CA GLU A 786 30.12 18.11 14.52
C GLU A 786 29.28 17.17 13.66
N LEU A 787 29.43 17.28 12.34
CA LEU A 787 28.85 16.32 11.41
C LEU A 787 29.43 14.93 11.69
N LYS A 788 28.57 13.95 12.02
CA LYS A 788 28.95 12.56 12.31
C LYS A 788 29.88 11.99 11.23
N ASN A 789 29.44 12.09 9.97
CA ASN A 789 30.19 11.59 8.82
C ASN A 789 30.96 12.71 8.12
N ALA A 790 30.39 13.38 7.13
CA ALA A 790 30.97 14.54 6.45
C ALA A 790 29.85 15.35 5.79
N ILE A 791 30.18 16.35 4.98
CA ILE A 791 29.19 16.93 4.07
C ILE A 791 28.87 15.92 2.95
N ILE A 792 27.64 15.89 2.47
CA ILE A 792 27.23 15.05 1.34
C ILE A 792 27.56 15.75 0.03
N GLN A 793 28.14 14.99 -0.91
CA GLN A 793 28.22 15.39 -2.31
C GLN A 793 27.34 14.51 -3.19
N ILE A 794 26.78 15.09 -4.25
CA ILE A 794 25.91 14.41 -5.20
C ILE A 794 26.50 14.34 -6.60
N TYR A 795 26.24 13.26 -7.32
CA TYR A 795 26.79 13.00 -8.66
C TYR A 795 25.92 12.02 -9.46
N ASN A 796 26.06 12.03 -10.78
CA ASN A 796 25.46 11.01 -11.66
C ASN A 796 26.35 10.79 -12.89
N LYS A 797 25.85 10.07 -13.90
CA LYS A 797 26.61 9.79 -15.13
C LYS A 797 26.98 11.06 -15.92
N ASP A 798 26.14 12.08 -15.86
CA ASP A 798 26.28 13.32 -16.64
C ASP A 798 26.98 14.43 -15.83
N VAL A 799 27.01 14.29 -14.51
CA VAL A 799 27.53 15.26 -13.55
C VAL A 799 28.59 14.57 -12.67
N SER A 800 29.85 14.83 -13.01
CA SER A 800 31.02 14.25 -12.35
C SER A 800 31.13 14.67 -10.88
N LYS A 801 31.62 13.75 -10.03
CA LYS A 801 32.04 14.01 -8.63
C LYS A 801 32.99 15.21 -8.50
N LYS A 802 33.81 15.48 -9.53
CA LYS A 802 34.73 16.64 -9.57
C LYS A 802 34.02 18.00 -9.62
N ARG A 803 32.71 18.03 -9.83
CA ARG A 803 31.90 19.24 -9.72
C ARG A 803 31.63 19.64 -8.27
N HIS A 804 31.77 18.71 -7.31
CA HIS A 804 31.57 18.97 -5.89
C HIS A 804 30.25 19.68 -5.60
N ILE A 805 29.16 19.13 -6.10
CA ILE A 805 27.82 19.61 -5.77
C ILE A 805 27.49 19.09 -4.38
N LEU A 806 27.38 20.00 -3.42
CA LEU A 806 27.19 19.65 -2.02
C LEU A 806 25.73 19.89 -1.60
N LEU A 807 25.28 19.14 -0.60
CA LEU A 807 24.07 19.46 0.15
C LEU A 807 24.50 20.10 1.47
N HIS A 808 24.38 21.41 1.60
CA HIS A 808 24.89 22.15 2.77
C HIS A 808 23.94 23.25 3.22
N ALA A 809 24.13 23.76 4.43
CA ALA A 809 23.27 24.82 4.95
C ALA A 809 23.65 26.19 4.40
N GLY A 810 22.66 27.04 4.18
CA GLY A 810 22.81 28.43 3.71
C GLY A 810 21.47 29.17 3.77
N TYR A 811 21.51 30.50 3.65
CA TYR A 811 20.31 31.33 3.78
C TYR A 811 19.90 32.07 2.51
N GLU A 812 20.82 32.30 1.56
CA GLU A 812 20.51 33.00 0.30
C GLU A 812 21.11 32.30 -0.93
N GLY A 813 20.62 32.70 -2.12
CA GLY A 813 21.04 32.15 -3.40
C GLY A 813 22.55 32.23 -3.64
N GLY A 814 23.19 33.32 -3.24
CA GLY A 814 24.63 33.54 -3.41
C GLY A 814 25.49 32.57 -2.60
N TRP A 815 24.95 31.98 -1.52
CA TRP A 815 25.67 31.03 -0.68
C TRP A 815 25.67 29.62 -1.27
N THR A 816 24.82 29.39 -2.27
CA THR A 816 24.72 28.08 -2.91
C THR A 816 25.99 27.76 -3.70
N GLU A 817 26.62 28.73 -4.40
CA GLU A 817 27.82 28.50 -5.23
C GLU A 817 27.73 27.22 -6.10
N GLY A 818 26.56 26.95 -6.70
CA GLY A 818 26.34 25.73 -7.50
C GLY A 818 25.93 24.48 -6.71
N CYS A 819 25.67 24.60 -5.41
CA CYS A 819 25.21 23.56 -4.49
C CYS A 819 23.71 23.68 -4.17
N ILE A 820 23.22 22.81 -3.29
CA ILE A 820 21.82 22.78 -2.81
C ILE A 820 21.78 23.19 -1.34
N ASN A 821 20.96 24.20 -1.03
CA ASN A 821 20.73 24.65 0.34
C ASN A 821 19.30 24.33 0.79
N PRO A 822 19.08 23.40 1.74
CA PRO A 822 17.76 23.09 2.29
C PRO A 822 17.40 24.02 3.45
N PHE A 823 16.13 24.35 3.63
CA PHE A 823 15.61 25.12 4.77
C PHE A 823 14.13 24.86 5.02
N LYS A 824 13.69 25.05 6.27
CA LYS A 824 12.36 24.61 6.73
C LYS A 824 11.22 25.50 6.23
N THR A 825 11.43 26.81 6.21
CA THR A 825 10.36 27.77 5.97
C THR A 825 10.67 28.80 4.88
N LEU A 826 9.62 29.28 4.21
CA LEU A 826 9.69 30.36 3.21
C LEU A 826 8.71 31.47 3.60
N SER A 827 9.19 32.59 4.17
CA SER A 827 8.32 33.64 4.75
C SER A 827 8.61 35.07 4.25
N GLU A 828 7.63 35.98 4.42
CA GLU A 828 7.68 37.39 3.95
C GLU A 828 8.32 38.36 4.98
N LYS A 829 8.36 38.01 6.27
CA LYS A 829 8.67 38.92 7.40
C LYS A 829 10.17 39.09 7.73
N LEU A 830 11.08 38.58 6.90
CA LEU A 830 12.50 38.40 7.24
C LEU A 830 13.37 39.68 7.15
N ARG A 831 12.82 40.86 7.49
CA ARG A 831 13.59 42.11 7.57
C ARG A 831 14.23 42.37 8.95
N ASP A 832 13.80 41.68 10.01
CA ASP A 832 14.31 41.92 11.36
C ASP A 832 15.28 40.82 11.80
N LYS A 833 16.58 41.06 11.56
CA LYS A 833 17.78 40.43 12.13
C LYS A 833 17.60 39.08 12.86
N ASN A 834 18.18 38.05 12.22
CA ASN A 834 18.52 36.70 12.69
C ASN A 834 17.41 35.64 12.49
N ILE A 835 17.81 34.46 11.99
CA ILE A 835 17.03 33.20 11.86
C ILE A 835 16.66 32.81 10.42
N GLU A 836 17.67 32.43 9.62
CA GLU A 836 17.49 31.60 8.42
C GLU A 836 18.53 30.47 8.35
N LEU A 837 19.80 30.79 8.63
CA LEU A 837 20.89 29.80 8.59
C LEU A 837 20.71 28.69 9.64
N LYS A 838 20.21 29.01 10.83
CA LYS A 838 19.96 28.02 11.90
C LYS A 838 18.94 26.96 11.46
N GLU A 839 17.83 27.37 10.84
CA GLU A 839 16.79 26.43 10.34
C GLU A 839 17.34 25.54 9.21
N SER A 840 18.19 26.11 8.35
CA SER A 840 18.89 25.36 7.31
C SER A 840 19.83 24.30 7.89
N ILE A 841 20.55 24.64 8.97
CA ILE A 841 21.42 23.69 9.68
C ILE A 841 20.57 22.59 10.33
N GLU A 842 19.53 22.93 11.08
CA GLU A 842 18.66 21.94 11.74
C GLU A 842 18.09 20.93 10.75
N LEU A 843 17.59 21.40 9.62
CA LEU A 843 17.04 20.53 8.59
C LEU A 843 18.10 19.67 7.91
N LEU A 844 19.30 20.20 7.71
CA LEU A 844 20.42 19.44 7.18
C LEU A 844 20.79 18.28 8.10
N PHE A 845 20.83 18.51 9.42
CA PHE A 845 21.08 17.45 10.40
C PHE A 845 19.99 16.38 10.38
N GLU A 846 18.72 16.79 10.30
CA GLU A 846 17.58 15.87 10.19
C GLU A 846 17.68 14.98 8.93
N ILE A 847 18.03 15.57 7.79
CA ILE A 847 18.28 14.83 6.54
C ILE A 847 19.45 13.86 6.73
N TYR A 848 20.55 14.29 7.34
CA TYR A 848 21.75 13.48 7.50
C TYR A 848 21.55 12.32 8.46
N ASP A 849 20.84 12.54 9.57
CA ASP A 849 20.50 11.49 10.55
C ASP A 849 19.61 10.43 9.91
N LYS A 850 18.66 10.83 9.05
CA LYS A 850 17.83 9.89 8.29
C LYS A 850 18.64 9.10 7.27
N ILE A 851 19.53 9.75 6.51
CA ILE A 851 20.42 9.08 5.55
C ILE A 851 21.34 8.07 6.27
N ASP A 852 21.85 8.42 7.43
CA ASP A 852 22.72 7.56 8.23
C ASP A 852 21.99 6.29 8.73
N LYS A 853 20.72 6.42 9.12
CA LYS A 853 19.87 5.27 9.49
C LYS A 853 19.56 4.33 8.31
N ILE A 854 19.35 4.88 7.11
CA ILE A 854 18.97 4.12 5.91
C ILE A 854 20.19 3.42 5.27
N GLY A 855 21.33 4.12 5.25
CA GLY A 855 22.51 3.81 4.44
C GLY A 855 22.56 4.68 3.18
N ILE A 856 23.62 5.49 3.04
CA ILE A 856 23.76 6.52 1.99
C ILE A 856 23.70 5.95 0.57
N GLU A 857 24.13 4.72 0.37
CA GLU A 857 24.13 4.02 -0.92
C GLU A 857 22.72 3.72 -1.45
N LYS A 858 21.75 3.59 -0.55
CA LYS A 858 20.34 3.32 -0.87
C LYS A 858 19.56 4.59 -1.17
N VAL A 859 20.08 5.75 -0.76
CA VAL A 859 19.41 7.03 -0.96
C VAL A 859 19.74 7.59 -2.35
N LYS A 860 18.75 8.23 -2.98
CA LYS A 860 18.91 9.00 -4.22
C LYS A 860 18.32 10.39 -4.07
N ILE A 861 18.81 11.35 -4.85
CA ILE A 861 18.15 12.65 -5.04
C ILE A 861 17.57 12.70 -6.45
N VAL A 862 16.28 13.00 -6.59
CA VAL A 862 15.60 13.24 -7.86
C VAL A 862 15.29 14.73 -7.97
N ILE A 863 15.79 15.37 -9.01
CA ILE A 863 15.58 16.80 -9.27
C ILE A 863 14.73 16.97 -10.53
N VAL A 864 13.58 17.64 -10.40
CA VAL A 864 12.65 17.94 -11.49
C VAL A 864 12.30 19.42 -11.58
N ASP A 865 11.94 19.87 -12.78
CA ASP A 865 11.58 21.25 -13.08
C ASP A 865 10.06 21.39 -13.31
N GLU A 866 9.42 22.22 -12.48
CA GLU A 866 8.02 22.62 -12.63
C GLU A 866 7.88 24.15 -12.74
N ILE A 867 8.97 24.85 -13.00
CA ILE A 867 9.01 26.33 -13.06
C ILE A 867 7.96 26.86 -14.05
N ASN A 868 7.82 26.22 -15.21
CA ASN A 868 6.89 26.62 -16.28
C ASN A 868 5.49 25.97 -16.21
N LYS A 869 5.22 25.12 -15.21
CA LYS A 869 3.89 24.51 -15.05
C LYS A 869 2.90 25.50 -14.43
N PRO A 870 1.58 25.36 -14.72
CA PRO A 870 0.54 26.11 -14.03
C PRO A 870 0.68 25.96 -12.51
N LYS A 871 0.64 27.09 -11.80
CA LYS A 871 0.89 27.13 -10.34
C LYS A 871 -0.42 26.91 -9.58
N SER A 872 -0.34 26.18 -8.47
CA SER A 872 -1.43 26.17 -7.49
C SER A 872 -1.52 27.53 -6.79
N LYS A 873 -2.66 27.84 -6.15
CA LYS A 873 -2.79 29.07 -5.34
C LYS A 873 -1.72 29.18 -4.24
N GLU A 874 -1.30 28.04 -3.69
CA GLU A 874 -0.22 27.99 -2.70
C GLU A 874 1.14 28.28 -3.34
N ASP A 875 1.40 27.73 -4.53
CA ASP A 875 2.63 28.01 -5.27
C ASP A 875 2.68 29.49 -5.72
N GLU A 876 1.54 30.09 -6.06
CA GLU A 876 1.46 31.53 -6.35
C GLU A 876 1.78 32.38 -5.12
N LYS A 877 1.25 32.02 -3.95
CA LYS A 877 1.55 32.69 -2.66
C LYS A 877 3.05 32.67 -2.35
N TYR A 878 3.70 31.51 -2.43
CA TYR A 878 5.15 31.42 -2.23
C TYR A 878 5.94 32.18 -3.31
N GLY A 879 5.47 32.16 -4.56
CA GLY A 879 6.04 32.97 -5.64
C GLY A 879 6.01 34.46 -5.32
N GLU A 880 4.90 34.97 -4.77
CA GLU A 880 4.79 36.36 -4.33
C GLU A 880 5.73 36.69 -3.16
N PHE A 881 5.88 35.80 -2.19
CA PHE A 881 6.86 35.97 -1.10
C PHE A 881 8.29 36.04 -1.63
N ILE A 882 8.64 35.17 -2.57
CA ILE A 882 9.97 35.12 -3.20
C ILE A 882 10.26 36.41 -3.96
N LYS A 883 9.27 36.95 -4.71
CA LYS A 883 9.40 38.22 -5.44
C LYS A 883 9.66 39.40 -4.49
N LYS A 884 9.01 39.41 -3.32
CA LYS A 884 9.10 40.50 -2.35
C LYS A 884 10.32 40.44 -1.42
N ARG A 885 11.02 39.29 -1.35
CA ARG A 885 12.23 39.16 -0.52
C ARG A 885 13.27 40.24 -0.92
N PRO A 886 13.90 40.95 0.02
CA PRO A 886 15.00 41.87 -0.27
C PRO A 886 16.19 41.17 -0.95
N ARG A 887 17.12 41.96 -1.51
CA ARG A 887 18.37 41.47 -2.10
C ARG A 887 19.35 40.97 -1.05
#